data_AF-A0A1G0B0U5-F1
#
_entry.id   AF-A0A1G0B0U5-F1
#
_cell.length_a   1.000
_cell.length_b   1.000
_cell.length_c   1.000
_cell.angle_alpha   90.00
_cell.angle_beta   90.00
_cell.angle_gamma   90.00
#
_symmetry.space_group_name_H-M   'P 1'
#
loop_
_entity.id
_entity.type
_entity.pdbx_description
1 polymer ?
#
loop_
_entity_poly.entity_id
_entity_poly.type
_entity_poly.pdbx_seq_one_letter_code
_entity_poly.pdbx_strand_id
1 'polypeptide(L)'
;MKKILSLSTLRLPLSLIVFYLLIAQVSFAQDCKTQAANKPSTLVRGTDDIISPSGKMSSIDLAKMKPHLGKAENWIKNRLTNFTGAKLLYSNNFYPDYQNGGPISVNFYKATGIKSSYSSQMRFFAYYCYDNSNTIHTEAESGSSVSVIFNNVFASGLTTDAGVYTINGKPAFKTIQKKSSEGRIDFYEQRSQDNATAKMYTSNDYIILRNSDKPVFLPVTRKEYLEQMLKDIETSGTSNSKFMTEVYTQNVKQFEAEMKAYKNDKTYTSEKEAKRRKWFEEDQEKLKKTSSKINPDTEAAKEVVLQYLKKPAEWLSRSFNNFYSYSTYTANGVSQYLENLDKSFVSKEEEEEEEEEEEEETNYEIVSINPAYFNKAFSSDVPQLIILYLRNGSYPHMLKVAALVKQPGALAPLEAMLNPGKSASPVVTPTEIVSNYSLSYLPKLTKLTALTVPADMKPSLAPIANNYNNAAPAATFSFTIPPRSPKLNQLPQPLTTESYKTYIQQLYTSILNAVKPNEKKKADDYLKTKNLTQSKDISNTAFATWLQNVPTVSLYLYSKALVSNPSDALAANNFSAFLIMGGLPEKSIPMLEYWNIQKPGEATLLSNLGNAYYQLGDVDNAMKYLQECVKFDTLNPTANKILCMMYLKKGNTKKAEEHITKSLTTSYDEQVVAILHEIDNKAKPGEIMSRLPVEEFPMLKRIKLPEMPSKLDEMKQYEIELDAAKKSMSMTVADIESKIPKIDEDLSQKILMASLTKGISPLRVKAQYIILDEMQTYQRESIRESDVFKYQLKKLAEPFNTKTKAIHKNYAEKLNKLEGGEAGDEDEIATLELAKCKELNAATGKYLAELSPLVNTYAQRMEYISRKFYGEYAYWGPYWMPKTTISFPSIESAYLKDISGILSEYRIVNKSDCSVFEELAKKDGKLQEWEDEFCASFKGNYGIGGASLDYNCNGWKIEGGEGILGEMGANYNDDGSFDSFTLGGGLGANWNVGSGGVAEIEAGASVKEFVKIGKDRSTGTWEVKDFGAKGKVSLEGKVLGVSAGDINVAEVSVSVNAGVQAGGAVAPILNLN
;
A
#
# COMPACT_ATOMS: atom_id res chain seq x y z
N MET A 1 -45.59 -58.28 -6.07
CA MET A 1 -45.38 -59.73 -5.87
C MET A 1 -44.12 -59.97 -5.03
N LYS A 2 -43.83 -61.23 -4.66
CA LYS A 2 -42.76 -61.77 -3.79
C LYS A 2 -41.43 -60.97 -3.60
N LYS A 3 -41.05 -60.86 -2.31
CA LYS A 3 -39.72 -61.01 -1.66
C LYS A 3 -38.40 -60.59 -2.37
N ILE A 4 -37.70 -59.65 -1.72
CA ILE A 4 -36.36 -59.79 -1.07
C ILE A 4 -35.29 -60.65 -1.78
N LEU A 5 -34.15 -60.01 -2.12
CA LEU A 5 -32.81 -60.45 -1.69
C LEU A 5 -31.77 -59.32 -1.75
N SER A 6 -30.64 -59.51 -1.08
CA SER A 6 -29.57 -58.52 -0.86
C SER A 6 -28.40 -58.66 -1.83
N LEU A 7 -27.67 -57.57 -2.09
CA LEU A 7 -26.30 -57.62 -2.61
C LEU A 7 -25.40 -56.63 -1.85
N SER A 8 -24.45 -57.18 -1.11
CA SER A 8 -23.33 -56.46 -0.51
C SER A 8 -22.18 -56.34 -1.52
N THR A 9 -21.12 -55.62 -1.14
CA THR A 9 -19.85 -55.48 -1.87
C THR A 9 -19.95 -54.85 -3.28
N LEU A 10 -19.82 -53.52 -3.33
CA LEU A 10 -19.23 -52.86 -4.49
C LEU A 10 -17.79 -52.44 -4.13
N ARG A 11 -16.81 -53.26 -4.50
CA ARG A 11 -15.43 -52.76 -4.65
C ARG A 11 -15.42 -51.91 -5.92
N LEU A 12 -15.19 -50.60 -5.81
CA LEU A 12 -14.87 -49.82 -7.01
C LEU A 12 -13.59 -50.41 -7.65
N PRO A 13 -13.59 -50.72 -8.96
CA PRO A 13 -12.43 -51.30 -9.60
C PRO A 13 -11.32 -50.25 -9.71
N LEU A 14 -10.07 -50.70 -9.62
CA LEU A 14 -8.89 -49.82 -9.67
C LEU A 14 -8.86 -48.98 -10.97
N SER A 15 -9.43 -49.49 -12.06
CA SER A 15 -9.60 -48.78 -13.33
C SER A 15 -10.45 -47.51 -13.23
N LEU A 16 -11.44 -47.44 -12.33
CA LEU A 16 -12.24 -46.22 -12.12
C LEU A 16 -11.46 -45.14 -11.35
N ILE A 17 -10.59 -45.57 -10.42
CA ILE A 17 -9.65 -44.68 -9.72
C ILE A 17 -8.56 -44.19 -10.71
N VAL A 18 -8.04 -45.07 -11.56
CA VAL A 18 -7.10 -44.70 -12.63
C VAL A 18 -7.74 -43.75 -13.66
N PHE A 19 -9.02 -43.94 -14.01
CA PHE A 19 -9.73 -43.02 -14.91
C PHE A 19 -9.93 -41.63 -14.29
N TYR A 20 -10.28 -41.56 -12.99
CA TYR A 20 -10.33 -40.28 -12.27
C TYR A 20 -8.95 -39.64 -12.06
N LEU A 21 -7.88 -40.42 -11.87
CA LEU A 21 -6.51 -39.90 -11.81
C LEU A 21 -6.01 -39.39 -13.18
N LEU A 22 -6.38 -40.04 -14.27
CA LEU A 22 -6.09 -39.56 -15.64
C LEU A 22 -6.87 -38.28 -15.96
N ILE A 23 -8.16 -38.21 -15.61
CA ILE A 23 -8.94 -36.97 -15.75
C ILE A 23 -8.33 -35.86 -14.88
N ALA A 24 -7.95 -36.15 -13.63
CA ALA A 24 -7.29 -35.17 -12.76
C ALA A 24 -5.94 -34.69 -13.35
N GLN A 25 -5.12 -35.58 -13.92
CA GLN A 25 -3.87 -35.19 -14.58
C GLN A 25 -4.09 -34.33 -15.84
N VAL A 26 -5.16 -34.57 -16.60
CA VAL A 26 -5.56 -33.69 -17.72
C VAL A 26 -6.04 -32.33 -17.21
N SER A 27 -6.72 -32.27 -16.07
CA SER A 27 -7.11 -31.01 -15.40
C SER A 27 -5.95 -30.25 -14.71
N PHE A 28 -4.74 -30.82 -14.67
CA PHE A 28 -3.53 -30.15 -14.18
C PHE A 28 -2.56 -29.71 -15.30
N ALA A 29 -2.97 -29.80 -16.57
CA ALA A 29 -2.29 -29.09 -17.64
C ALA A 29 -2.45 -27.57 -17.42
N GLN A 30 -1.37 -26.87 -17.09
CA GLN A 30 -1.31 -25.40 -17.22
C GLN A 30 -1.74 -25.04 -18.64
N ASP A 31 -2.53 -23.97 -18.83
CA ASP A 31 -2.87 -23.53 -20.19
C ASP A 31 -1.61 -23.13 -20.97
N CYS A 32 -1.67 -23.16 -22.31
CA CYS A 32 -0.48 -22.93 -23.13
C CYS A 32 0.15 -21.55 -22.87
N LYS A 33 -0.66 -20.54 -22.52
CA LYS A 33 -0.21 -19.19 -22.15
C LYS A 33 0.61 -19.18 -20.86
N THR A 34 0.17 -19.94 -19.85
CA THR A 34 0.86 -20.15 -18.58
C THR A 34 2.12 -20.99 -18.76
N GLN A 35 2.07 -22.06 -19.56
CA GLN A 35 3.27 -22.83 -19.92
C GLN A 35 4.29 -21.96 -20.67
N ALA A 36 3.85 -21.12 -21.60
CA ALA A 36 4.70 -20.19 -22.33
C ALA A 36 5.37 -19.17 -21.39
N ALA A 37 4.61 -18.55 -20.48
CA ALA A 37 5.13 -17.60 -19.49
C ALA A 37 6.11 -18.25 -18.48
N ASN A 38 5.91 -19.52 -18.15
CA ASN A 38 6.76 -20.30 -17.23
C ASN A 38 7.93 -21.01 -17.92
N LYS A 39 7.94 -21.11 -19.25
CA LYS A 39 8.98 -21.79 -20.04
C LYS A 39 10.36 -21.14 -19.78
N PRO A 40 11.37 -21.90 -19.31
CA PRO A 40 12.70 -21.37 -19.05
C PRO A 40 13.31 -20.74 -20.30
N SER A 41 13.99 -19.61 -20.13
CA SER A 41 14.55 -18.84 -21.23
C SER A 41 15.77 -19.53 -21.85
N THR A 42 15.74 -19.74 -23.17
CA THR A 42 16.91 -20.21 -23.91
C THR A 42 17.79 -19.03 -24.34
N LEU A 43 19.06 -19.05 -23.92
CA LEU A 43 20.06 -18.05 -24.26
C LEU A 43 20.83 -18.44 -25.54
N VAL A 44 20.89 -17.53 -26.52
CA VAL A 44 21.49 -17.76 -27.85
C VAL A 44 22.44 -16.61 -28.20
N ARG A 45 23.60 -16.91 -28.80
CA ARG A 45 24.50 -15.89 -29.37
C ARG A 45 23.99 -15.46 -30.75
N GLY A 46 23.78 -14.17 -30.95
CA GLY A 46 23.60 -13.56 -32.27
C GLY A 46 24.92 -13.24 -32.97
N THR A 47 24.85 -12.83 -34.23
CA THR A 47 25.96 -12.21 -34.96
C THR A 47 26.33 -10.87 -34.33
N ASP A 48 27.61 -10.50 -34.35
CA ASP A 48 28.07 -9.17 -33.94
C ASP A 48 28.09 -8.22 -35.14
N ASP A 49 27.42 -7.07 -35.02
CA ASP A 49 27.17 -6.14 -36.13
C ASP A 49 28.14 -4.95 -36.13
N ILE A 50 28.62 -4.55 -37.32
CA ILE A 50 29.41 -3.33 -37.52
C ILE A 50 28.56 -2.33 -38.32
N ILE A 51 28.10 -1.28 -37.64
CA ILE A 51 27.08 -0.34 -38.14
C ILE A 51 27.76 0.98 -38.49
N SER A 52 28.17 1.13 -39.76
CA SER A 52 28.81 2.35 -40.27
C SER A 52 28.74 2.46 -41.80
N PRO A 53 28.60 3.68 -42.38
CA PRO A 53 28.62 3.88 -43.84
C PRO A 53 29.90 3.42 -44.53
N SER A 54 31.03 3.36 -43.82
CA SER A 54 32.34 2.93 -44.37
C SER A 54 32.65 1.45 -44.11
N GLY A 55 31.88 0.78 -43.25
CA GLY A 55 31.97 -0.65 -42.94
C GLY A 55 33.29 -1.13 -42.31
N LYS A 56 34.20 -0.23 -41.88
CA LYS A 56 35.56 -0.59 -41.47
C LYS A 56 35.92 -0.07 -40.07
N MET A 57 36.37 -0.98 -39.21
CA MET A 57 37.07 -0.69 -37.95
C MET A 57 38.33 -1.57 -37.88
N SER A 58 39.37 -1.15 -37.15
CA SER A 58 40.59 -1.97 -37.06
C SER A 58 40.40 -3.18 -36.14
N SER A 59 41.15 -4.25 -36.41
CA SER A 59 41.21 -5.43 -35.55
C SER A 59 41.77 -5.12 -34.15
N ILE A 60 42.60 -4.07 -34.03
CA ILE A 60 43.19 -3.61 -32.78
C ILE A 60 42.13 -2.94 -31.89
N ASP A 61 41.25 -2.12 -32.47
CA ASP A 61 40.16 -1.46 -31.71
C ASP A 61 39.16 -2.50 -31.19
N LEU A 62 38.76 -3.45 -32.05
CA LEU A 62 37.90 -4.58 -31.67
C LEU A 62 38.50 -5.40 -30.51
N ALA A 63 39.82 -5.60 -30.49
CA ALA A 63 40.49 -6.34 -29.42
C ALA A 63 40.39 -5.63 -28.05
N LYS A 64 40.44 -4.30 -28.02
CA LYS A 64 40.33 -3.50 -26.79
C LYS A 64 38.90 -3.38 -26.26
N MET A 65 37.89 -3.36 -27.14
CA MET A 65 36.48 -3.24 -26.75
C MET A 65 35.89 -4.55 -26.21
N LYS A 66 36.36 -5.71 -26.70
CA LYS A 66 35.86 -7.05 -26.32
C LYS A 66 35.85 -7.34 -24.80
N PRO A 67 36.88 -6.99 -24.00
CA PRO A 67 36.83 -7.15 -22.54
C PRO A 67 35.70 -6.37 -21.85
N HIS A 68 35.33 -5.18 -22.36
CA HIS A 68 34.25 -4.38 -21.81
C HIS A 68 32.87 -4.95 -22.19
N LEU A 69 32.73 -5.40 -23.44
CA LEU A 69 31.54 -6.12 -23.90
C LEU A 69 31.33 -7.43 -23.11
N GLY A 70 32.38 -8.22 -22.87
CA GLY A 70 32.28 -9.45 -22.07
C GLY A 70 31.83 -9.22 -20.62
N LYS A 71 32.23 -8.09 -20.00
CA LYS A 71 31.72 -7.69 -18.68
C LYS A 71 30.23 -7.32 -18.74
N ALA A 72 29.82 -6.52 -19.72
CA ALA A 72 28.42 -6.13 -19.91
C ALA A 72 27.52 -7.33 -20.19
N GLU A 73 27.93 -8.21 -21.11
CA GLU A 73 27.24 -9.46 -21.42
C GLU A 73 27.02 -10.32 -20.18
N ASN A 74 28.08 -10.55 -19.39
CA ASN A 74 28.00 -11.40 -18.20
C ASN A 74 27.18 -10.75 -17.08
N TRP A 75 27.20 -9.43 -16.97
CA TRP A 75 26.31 -8.70 -16.06
C TRP A 75 24.82 -8.91 -16.42
N ILE A 76 24.42 -8.77 -17.70
CA ILE A 76 23.04 -9.07 -18.12
C ILE A 76 22.69 -10.54 -17.87
N LYS A 77 23.54 -11.48 -18.31
CA LYS A 77 23.31 -12.93 -18.17
C LYS A 77 23.09 -13.33 -16.70
N ASN A 78 23.91 -12.81 -15.79
CA ASN A 78 23.78 -13.08 -14.36
C ASN A 78 22.48 -12.53 -13.76
N ARG A 79 22.04 -11.32 -14.16
CA ARG A 79 20.77 -10.73 -13.71
C ARG A 79 19.53 -11.46 -14.26
N LEU A 80 19.66 -12.14 -15.39
CA LEU A 80 18.59 -12.96 -16.01
C LEU A 80 18.69 -14.46 -15.67
N THR A 81 19.39 -14.82 -14.60
CA THR A 81 19.41 -16.21 -14.09
C THR A 81 17.99 -16.65 -13.74
N ASN A 82 17.58 -17.83 -14.23
CA ASN A 82 16.23 -18.38 -14.09
C ASN A 82 15.08 -17.53 -14.70
N PHE A 83 15.37 -16.64 -15.65
CA PHE A 83 14.32 -15.90 -16.37
C PHE A 83 13.42 -16.85 -17.19
N THR A 84 12.13 -16.51 -17.33
CA THR A 84 11.13 -17.32 -18.07
C THR A 84 10.31 -16.44 -19.01
N GLY A 85 9.65 -17.06 -19.99
CA GLY A 85 8.67 -16.40 -20.85
C GLY A 85 9.22 -15.79 -22.15
N ALA A 86 10.54 -15.80 -22.38
CA ALA A 86 11.15 -15.33 -23.62
C ALA A 86 12.41 -16.12 -24.00
N LYS A 87 12.69 -16.24 -25.30
CA LYS A 87 14.01 -16.59 -25.83
C LYS A 87 14.90 -15.34 -25.76
N LEU A 88 16.15 -15.51 -25.33
CA LEU A 88 17.12 -14.43 -25.14
C LEU A 88 18.22 -14.52 -26.20
N LEU A 89 18.42 -13.45 -26.96
CA LEU A 89 19.49 -13.35 -27.96
C LEU A 89 20.48 -12.26 -27.55
N TYR A 90 21.76 -12.59 -27.38
CA TYR A 90 22.78 -11.59 -27.06
C TYR A 90 23.77 -11.38 -28.21
N SER A 91 24.05 -10.13 -28.55
CA SER A 91 25.02 -9.72 -29.58
C SER A 91 25.71 -8.40 -29.21
N ASN A 92 26.86 -8.13 -29.83
CA ASN A 92 27.57 -6.87 -29.69
C ASN A 92 27.48 -6.05 -30.97
N ASN A 93 27.33 -4.72 -30.82
CA ASN A 93 27.28 -3.78 -31.93
C ASN A 93 28.47 -2.82 -31.86
N PHE A 94 29.07 -2.51 -33.01
CA PHE A 94 30.19 -1.59 -33.13
C PHE A 94 29.84 -0.47 -34.10
N TYR A 95 30.07 0.79 -33.70
CA TYR A 95 29.75 1.98 -34.47
C TYR A 95 31.03 2.77 -34.79
N PRO A 96 31.79 2.40 -35.83
CA PRO A 96 33.00 3.10 -36.22
C PRO A 96 32.73 4.38 -37.02
N ASP A 97 33.61 5.37 -36.79
CA ASP A 97 33.76 6.62 -37.53
C ASP A 97 32.56 7.59 -37.47
N TYR A 98 32.50 8.33 -36.36
CA TYR A 98 31.61 9.48 -36.21
C TYR A 98 32.11 10.76 -36.91
N GLN A 99 33.34 10.78 -37.46
CA GLN A 99 33.83 11.93 -38.21
C GLN A 99 33.22 12.00 -39.61
N ASN A 100 32.99 10.83 -40.22
CA ASN A 100 32.40 10.69 -41.56
C ASN A 100 30.98 10.09 -41.54
N GLY A 101 30.30 10.16 -40.40
CA GLY A 101 28.90 9.74 -40.24
C GLY A 101 27.88 10.80 -40.67
N GLY A 102 26.60 10.55 -40.36
CA GLY A 102 25.54 11.57 -40.55
C GLY A 102 25.68 12.77 -39.60
N PRO A 103 24.90 13.85 -39.78
CA PRO A 103 25.03 15.10 -39.02
C PRO A 103 25.04 14.93 -37.50
N ILE A 104 24.23 14.00 -36.99
CA ILE A 104 24.16 13.61 -35.56
C ILE A 104 25.53 13.10 -35.07
N SER A 105 26.11 12.12 -35.77
CA SER A 105 27.41 11.54 -35.45
C SER A 105 28.52 12.60 -35.51
N VAL A 106 28.52 13.43 -36.55
CA VAL A 106 29.49 14.51 -36.75
C VAL A 106 29.42 15.54 -35.61
N ASN A 107 28.21 15.88 -35.15
CA ASN A 107 28.02 16.82 -34.04
C ASN A 107 28.36 16.18 -32.68
N PHE A 108 28.08 14.89 -32.46
CA PHE A 108 28.57 14.15 -31.30
C PHE A 108 30.11 14.14 -31.24
N TYR A 109 30.77 13.90 -32.38
CA TYR A 109 32.22 13.94 -32.49
C TYR A 109 32.78 15.35 -32.21
N LYS A 110 32.19 16.42 -32.78
CA LYS A 110 32.60 17.81 -32.48
C LYS A 110 32.53 18.11 -30.97
N ALA A 111 31.42 17.73 -30.32
CA ALA A 111 31.21 17.95 -28.90
C ALA A 111 32.20 17.14 -28.03
N THR A 112 32.28 15.82 -28.22
CA THR A 112 32.99 14.90 -27.31
C THR A 112 34.41 14.54 -27.70
N GLY A 113 34.79 14.68 -28.97
CA GLY A 113 36.03 14.14 -29.54
C GLY A 113 36.02 12.62 -29.76
N ILE A 114 34.97 11.90 -29.36
CA ILE A 114 34.89 10.43 -29.41
C ILE A 114 34.60 9.99 -30.86
N LYS A 115 35.45 9.10 -31.40
CA LYS A 115 35.42 8.72 -32.83
C LYS A 115 34.56 7.50 -33.15
N SER A 116 34.19 6.70 -32.15
CA SER A 116 33.43 5.47 -32.31
C SER A 116 32.81 5.04 -30.98
N SER A 117 31.81 4.16 -31.01
CA SER A 117 31.25 3.54 -29.80
C SER A 117 30.91 2.07 -30.01
N TYR A 118 30.56 1.39 -28.92
CA TYR A 118 30.20 -0.04 -28.92
C TYR A 118 29.10 -0.30 -27.89
N SER A 119 28.32 -1.36 -28.09
CA SER A 119 27.28 -1.78 -27.15
C SER A 119 27.12 -3.30 -27.10
N SER A 120 26.69 -3.82 -25.93
CA SER A 120 26.21 -5.20 -25.75
C SER A 120 24.69 -5.15 -25.64
N GLN A 121 23.98 -5.91 -26.46
CA GLN A 121 22.52 -5.96 -26.47
C GLN A 121 22.00 -7.38 -26.17
N MET A 122 20.91 -7.45 -25.41
CA MET A 122 20.10 -8.63 -25.16
C MET A 122 18.68 -8.36 -25.68
N ARG A 123 18.24 -9.09 -26.71
CA ARG A 123 16.88 -9.03 -27.27
C ARG A 123 16.01 -10.15 -26.71
N PHE A 124 14.75 -9.83 -26.45
CA PHE A 124 13.77 -10.72 -25.83
C PHE A 124 12.68 -11.05 -26.85
N PHE A 125 12.55 -12.32 -27.22
CA PHE A 125 11.52 -12.81 -28.14
C PHE A 125 10.53 -13.63 -27.31
N ALA A 126 9.32 -13.12 -27.10
CA ALA A 126 8.35 -13.73 -26.21
C ALA A 126 7.96 -15.16 -26.65
N TYR A 127 7.68 -16.00 -25.67
CA TYR A 127 7.00 -17.27 -25.88
C TYR A 127 5.49 -17.02 -25.85
N TYR A 128 4.78 -17.50 -26.87
CA TYR A 128 3.33 -17.35 -27.01
C TYR A 128 2.72 -18.62 -27.62
N CYS A 129 1.39 -18.70 -27.58
CA CYS A 129 0.62 -19.74 -28.27
C CYS A 129 -0.46 -19.09 -29.13
N TYR A 130 -0.84 -19.72 -30.23
CA TYR A 130 -2.07 -19.40 -30.95
C TYR A 130 -3.26 -20.05 -30.24
N ASP A 131 -4.44 -19.46 -30.32
CA ASP A 131 -5.63 -19.99 -29.65
C ASP A 131 -5.94 -21.43 -30.11
N ASN A 132 -6.25 -22.30 -29.14
CA ASN A 132 -6.44 -23.75 -29.28
C ASN A 132 -5.20 -24.58 -29.67
N SER A 133 -3.99 -24.00 -29.64
CA SER A 133 -2.72 -24.73 -29.79
C SER A 133 -2.07 -25.06 -28.45
N ASN A 134 -1.60 -26.30 -28.26
CA ASN A 134 -0.70 -26.70 -27.16
C ASN A 134 0.79 -26.52 -27.53
N THR A 135 1.10 -25.82 -28.63
CA THR A 135 2.46 -25.59 -29.11
C THR A 135 2.93 -24.19 -28.71
N ILE A 136 4.03 -24.12 -27.96
CA ILE A 136 4.63 -22.84 -27.55
C ILE A 136 5.57 -22.35 -28.66
N HIS A 137 5.13 -21.32 -29.38
CA HIS A 137 5.88 -20.61 -30.42
C HIS A 137 6.89 -19.63 -29.80
N THR A 138 7.57 -18.86 -30.64
CA THR A 138 8.50 -17.79 -30.24
C THR A 138 8.38 -16.67 -31.28
N GLU A 139 8.44 -15.41 -30.85
CA GLU A 139 8.37 -14.28 -31.78
C GLU A 139 9.49 -14.36 -32.84
N ALA A 140 9.18 -13.93 -34.07
CA ALA A 140 10.16 -13.88 -35.16
C ALA A 140 11.07 -12.64 -35.06
N GLU A 141 10.51 -11.54 -34.58
CA GLU A 141 11.20 -10.28 -34.32
C GLU A 141 11.00 -9.87 -32.85
N SER A 142 11.90 -9.05 -32.32
CA SER A 142 11.91 -8.66 -30.91
C SER A 142 11.67 -7.16 -30.76
N GLY A 143 10.53 -6.80 -30.17
CA GLY A 143 10.20 -5.42 -29.84
C GLY A 143 10.93 -4.87 -28.61
N SER A 144 11.56 -5.73 -27.81
CA SER A 144 12.06 -5.38 -26.47
C SER A 144 13.51 -5.84 -26.21
N SER A 145 14.30 -5.01 -25.53
CA SER A 145 15.74 -5.27 -25.35
C SER A 145 16.36 -4.57 -24.14
N VAL A 146 17.46 -5.12 -23.64
CA VAL A 146 18.40 -4.45 -22.73
C VAL A 146 19.68 -4.15 -23.51
N SER A 147 20.10 -2.89 -23.54
CA SER A 147 21.32 -2.46 -24.26
C SER A 147 22.26 -1.72 -23.31
N VAL A 148 23.47 -2.25 -23.11
CA VAL A 148 24.56 -1.57 -22.40
C VAL A 148 25.42 -0.87 -23.45
N ILE A 149 25.28 0.45 -23.54
CA ILE A 149 25.90 1.31 -24.55
C ILE A 149 27.07 2.06 -23.91
N PHE A 150 28.26 1.96 -24.50
CA PHE A 150 29.43 2.67 -24.05
C PHE A 150 29.64 3.93 -24.89
N ASN A 151 29.99 5.05 -24.25
CA ASN A 151 30.51 6.25 -24.90
C ASN A 151 29.63 6.87 -26.02
N ASN A 152 28.30 6.73 -25.97
CA ASN A 152 27.39 7.39 -26.90
C ASN A 152 26.00 7.63 -26.29
N VAL A 153 25.56 8.90 -26.27
CA VAL A 153 24.21 9.31 -25.81
C VAL A 153 23.13 9.04 -26.86
N PHE A 154 23.44 9.32 -28.14
CA PHE A 154 22.50 9.27 -29.26
C PHE A 154 22.12 7.85 -29.72
N ALA A 155 22.94 6.84 -29.43
CA ALA A 155 22.63 5.44 -29.77
C ALA A 155 21.52 4.79 -28.92
N SER A 156 20.97 5.52 -27.94
CA SER A 156 19.91 5.01 -27.05
C SER A 156 18.49 5.42 -27.49
N GLY A 157 18.32 6.59 -28.12
CA GLY A 157 17.02 7.20 -28.33
C GLY A 157 16.55 8.14 -27.20
N LEU A 158 17.32 8.27 -26.10
CA LEU A 158 17.10 9.25 -25.02
C LEU A 158 17.03 10.70 -25.53
N THR A 159 17.64 10.95 -26.70
CA THR A 159 17.90 12.27 -27.28
C THR A 159 17.42 12.33 -28.73
N THR A 160 16.59 13.32 -29.07
CA THR A 160 16.09 13.57 -30.43
C THR A 160 16.72 14.84 -31.04
N ASP A 161 16.48 15.09 -32.34
CA ASP A 161 16.84 16.35 -33.02
C ASP A 161 18.35 16.67 -33.09
N ALA A 162 19.17 15.66 -32.78
CA ALA A 162 20.61 15.72 -32.48
C ALA A 162 21.58 16.23 -33.57
N GLY A 163 21.05 16.72 -34.68
CA GLY A 163 21.82 17.23 -35.82
C GLY A 163 21.24 18.49 -36.46
N VAL A 164 20.12 19.03 -35.95
CA VAL A 164 19.36 20.10 -36.62
C VAL A 164 19.74 21.50 -36.11
N TYR A 165 20.07 21.65 -34.82
CA TYR A 165 20.30 22.97 -34.20
C TYR A 165 21.70 23.11 -33.59
N THR A 166 22.27 24.32 -33.73
CA THR A 166 23.52 24.72 -33.05
C THR A 166 23.35 26.07 -32.40
N ILE A 167 23.58 26.15 -31.09
CA ILE A 167 23.35 27.35 -30.29
C ILE A 167 24.70 27.86 -29.81
N ASN A 168 25.06 29.08 -30.24
CA ASN A 168 26.36 29.69 -30.01
C ASN A 168 27.53 28.73 -30.39
N GLY A 169 27.37 28.02 -31.52
CA GLY A 169 28.35 27.06 -32.07
C GLY A 169 28.40 25.69 -31.37
N LYS A 170 27.64 25.48 -30.28
CA LYS A 170 27.50 24.18 -29.60
C LYS A 170 26.36 23.38 -30.23
N PRO A 171 26.45 22.05 -30.43
CA PRO A 171 25.28 21.23 -30.74
C PRO A 171 24.25 21.30 -29.60
N ALA A 172 23.00 21.61 -29.96
CA ALA A 172 21.86 21.59 -29.06
C ALA A 172 20.84 20.57 -29.55
N PHE A 173 20.18 19.87 -28.64
CA PHE A 173 19.28 18.77 -28.94
C PHE A 173 18.27 18.56 -27.82
N LYS A 174 17.18 17.87 -28.15
CA LYS A 174 16.12 17.56 -27.20
C LYS A 174 16.46 16.25 -26.48
N THR A 175 16.23 16.19 -25.17
CA THR A 175 16.39 14.96 -24.36
C THR A 175 15.16 14.78 -23.48
N ILE A 176 14.86 13.55 -23.07
CA ILE A 176 13.90 13.31 -21.99
C ILE A 176 14.42 14.02 -20.73
N GLN A 177 13.53 14.64 -19.96
CA GLN A 177 13.89 15.31 -18.71
C GLN A 177 14.36 14.30 -17.66
N LYS A 178 15.42 14.62 -16.92
CA LYS A 178 15.97 13.71 -15.90
C LYS A 178 15.01 13.53 -14.71
N LYS A 179 14.60 12.29 -14.45
CA LYS A 179 13.67 11.93 -13.37
C LYS A 179 14.31 11.93 -11.98
N SER A 180 15.55 11.44 -11.85
CA SER A 180 16.30 11.45 -10.58
C SER A 180 17.80 11.25 -10.78
N SER A 181 18.58 11.44 -9.71
CA SER A 181 19.99 11.06 -9.63
C SER A 181 20.31 10.37 -8.29
N GLU A 182 21.03 9.26 -8.34
CA GLU A 182 21.65 8.60 -7.18
C GLU A 182 23.17 8.73 -7.31
N GLY A 183 23.71 9.83 -6.78
CA GLY A 183 25.13 10.18 -6.87
C GLY A 183 25.62 10.38 -8.32
N ARG A 184 26.17 9.31 -8.91
CA ARG A 184 26.68 9.28 -10.30
C ARG A 184 25.80 8.47 -11.27
N ILE A 185 24.65 7.99 -10.79
CA ILE A 185 23.64 7.33 -11.59
C ILE A 185 22.53 8.36 -11.88
N ASP A 186 22.19 8.61 -13.14
CA ASP A 186 21.08 9.47 -13.53
C ASP A 186 19.98 8.64 -14.23
N PHE A 187 18.73 8.81 -13.83
CA PHE A 187 17.59 8.05 -14.34
C PHE A 187 16.68 8.93 -15.20
N TYR A 188 16.24 8.40 -16.33
CA TYR A 188 15.30 9.01 -17.26
C TYR A 188 14.25 7.97 -17.66
N GLU A 189 13.00 8.40 -17.84
CA GLU A 189 11.88 7.51 -18.10
C GLU A 189 11.04 8.06 -19.26
N GLN A 190 10.83 7.24 -20.28
CA GLN A 190 9.88 7.56 -21.35
C GLN A 190 8.51 6.99 -20.98
N ARG A 191 7.52 7.87 -20.92
CA ARG A 191 6.11 7.59 -20.62
C ARG A 191 5.30 7.72 -21.91
N SER A 192 4.40 6.78 -22.15
CA SER A 192 3.55 6.76 -23.34
C SER A 192 2.17 6.20 -23.01
N GLN A 193 1.15 6.70 -23.69
CA GLN A 193 -0.21 6.19 -23.53
C GLN A 193 -0.40 4.90 -24.33
N ASP A 194 -1.26 4.00 -23.85
CA ASP A 194 -1.77 2.86 -24.60
C ASP A 194 -3.08 3.26 -25.30
N ASN A 195 -3.05 3.39 -26.62
CA ASN A 195 -4.18 3.87 -27.45
C ASN A 195 -5.46 3.01 -27.34
N ALA A 196 -5.41 1.81 -26.75
CA ALA A 196 -6.57 0.93 -26.60
C ALA A 196 -7.17 0.94 -25.18
N THR A 197 -6.45 1.51 -24.20
CA THR A 197 -6.86 1.52 -22.78
C THR A 197 -6.72 2.88 -22.10
N ALA A 198 -6.21 3.89 -22.80
CA ALA A 198 -5.87 5.24 -22.31
C ALA A 198 -4.83 5.29 -21.18
N LYS A 199 -4.24 4.15 -20.78
CA LYS A 199 -3.33 4.07 -19.63
C LYS A 199 -1.89 4.43 -20.00
N MET A 200 -1.25 5.20 -19.13
CA MET A 200 0.17 5.54 -19.25
C MET A 200 1.07 4.41 -18.77
N TYR A 201 2.10 4.09 -19.54
CA TYR A 201 3.11 3.09 -19.19
C TYR A 201 4.53 3.58 -19.52
N THR A 202 5.52 3.00 -18.85
CA THR A 202 6.94 3.27 -19.08
C THR A 202 7.41 2.53 -20.33
N SER A 203 7.36 3.19 -21.49
CA SER A 203 7.71 2.62 -22.79
C SER A 203 9.21 2.38 -22.95
N ASN A 204 10.07 3.22 -22.36
CA ASN A 204 11.52 3.03 -22.30
C ASN A 204 12.11 3.53 -20.96
N ASP A 205 13.15 2.87 -20.48
CA ASP A 205 13.99 3.35 -19.37
C ASP A 205 15.42 3.65 -19.86
N TYR A 206 16.02 4.73 -19.35
CA TYR A 206 17.43 5.04 -19.56
C TYR A 206 18.12 5.32 -18.22
N ILE A 207 19.25 4.64 -17.98
CA ILE A 207 20.07 4.83 -16.79
C ILE A 207 21.49 5.17 -17.23
N ILE A 208 21.94 6.38 -16.91
CA ILE A 208 23.27 6.88 -17.24
C ILE A 208 24.19 6.68 -16.02
N LEU A 209 25.29 5.97 -16.21
CA LEU A 209 26.35 5.80 -15.20
C LEU A 209 27.52 6.73 -15.55
N ARG A 210 27.82 7.69 -14.66
CA ARG A 210 28.86 8.71 -14.84
C ARG A 210 30.22 8.33 -14.25
N ASN A 211 31.29 8.74 -14.92
CA ASN A 211 32.67 8.64 -14.41
C ASN A 211 33.04 9.80 -13.45
N SER A 212 32.23 10.86 -13.41
CA SER A 212 32.49 12.07 -12.63
C SER A 212 31.19 12.76 -12.20
N ASP A 213 31.31 13.62 -11.20
CA ASP A 213 30.15 14.30 -10.58
C ASP A 213 29.61 15.44 -11.46
N LYS A 214 30.32 15.80 -12.53
CA LYS A 214 29.85 16.73 -13.56
C LYS A 214 28.63 16.14 -14.29
N PRO A 215 27.63 16.96 -14.68
CA PRO A 215 26.52 16.48 -15.51
C PRO A 215 26.99 16.22 -16.95
N VAL A 216 26.38 15.26 -17.63
CA VAL A 216 26.65 14.95 -19.07
C VAL A 216 26.05 16.01 -19.99
N PHE A 217 24.87 16.52 -19.61
CA PHE A 217 24.10 17.53 -20.32
C PHE A 217 24.13 18.85 -19.57
N LEU A 218 24.05 19.96 -20.31
CA LEU A 218 23.83 21.31 -19.78
C LEU A 218 22.54 21.84 -20.42
N PRO A 219 21.51 22.23 -19.63
CA PRO A 219 20.32 22.88 -20.16
C PRO A 219 20.68 24.12 -20.98
N VAL A 220 20.01 24.30 -22.10
CA VAL A 220 20.11 25.53 -22.89
C VAL A 220 19.14 26.55 -22.32
N THR A 221 19.64 27.74 -22.00
CA THR A 221 18.79 28.83 -21.51
C THR A 221 17.93 29.42 -22.62
N ARG A 222 16.72 29.89 -22.30
CA ARG A 222 15.88 30.66 -23.24
C ARG A 222 16.65 31.84 -23.83
N LYS A 223 17.49 32.50 -23.03
CA LYS A 223 18.39 33.57 -23.49
C LYS A 223 19.33 33.12 -24.61
N GLU A 224 20.14 32.09 -24.39
CA GLU A 224 21.08 31.58 -25.41
C GLU A 224 20.36 31.18 -26.70
N TYR A 225 19.15 30.61 -26.58
CA TYR A 225 18.37 30.21 -27.76
C TYR A 225 17.76 31.40 -28.50
N LEU A 226 17.18 32.40 -27.82
CA LEU A 226 16.68 33.62 -28.47
C LEU A 226 17.81 34.42 -29.12
N GLU A 227 18.97 34.51 -28.48
CA GLU A 227 20.19 35.10 -29.05
C GLU A 227 20.72 34.32 -30.28
N GLN A 228 20.45 33.03 -30.39
CA GLN A 228 20.71 32.26 -31.62
C GLN A 228 19.62 32.50 -32.67
N MET A 229 18.35 32.49 -32.27
CA MET A 229 17.21 32.70 -33.15
C MET A 229 17.29 34.04 -33.90
N LEU A 230 17.78 35.12 -33.27
CA LEU A 230 18.07 36.38 -33.98
C LEU A 230 19.02 36.18 -35.18
N LYS A 231 20.12 35.45 -34.99
CA LYS A 231 21.13 35.16 -36.01
C LYS A 231 20.56 34.27 -37.12
N ASP A 232 19.73 33.31 -36.73
CA ASP A 232 19.07 32.38 -37.65
C ASP A 232 17.98 33.08 -38.49
N ILE A 233 17.25 34.03 -37.90
CA ILE A 233 16.31 34.93 -38.58
C ILE A 233 17.05 35.76 -39.64
N GLU A 234 18.11 36.47 -39.27
CA GLU A 234 18.90 37.31 -40.20
C GLU A 234 19.53 36.49 -41.33
N THR A 235 20.06 35.30 -41.00
CA THR A 235 20.65 34.37 -41.98
C THR A 235 19.59 33.80 -42.91
N SER A 236 18.40 33.46 -42.39
CA SER A 236 17.27 32.94 -43.17
C SER A 236 16.69 33.99 -44.11
N GLY A 237 16.42 35.21 -43.64
CA GLY A 237 15.95 36.32 -44.48
C GLY A 237 16.93 36.62 -45.62
N THR A 238 18.22 36.71 -45.32
CA THR A 238 19.29 36.91 -46.33
C THR A 238 19.33 35.76 -47.36
N SER A 239 19.27 34.51 -46.88
CA SER A 239 19.35 33.31 -47.74
C SER A 239 18.12 33.16 -48.62
N ASN A 240 16.92 33.39 -48.08
CA ASN A 240 15.65 33.32 -48.81
C ASN A 240 15.52 34.45 -49.84
N SER A 241 15.94 35.67 -49.50
CA SER A 241 15.99 36.81 -50.42
C SER A 241 16.94 36.54 -51.60
N LYS A 242 18.13 35.98 -51.31
CA LYS A 242 19.07 35.52 -52.34
C LYS A 242 18.48 34.39 -53.20
N PHE A 243 17.93 33.34 -52.59
CA PHE A 243 17.32 32.21 -53.30
C PHE A 243 16.18 32.65 -54.22
N MET A 244 15.27 33.51 -53.75
CA MET A 244 14.19 34.04 -54.58
C MET A 244 14.70 34.92 -55.73
N THR A 245 15.80 35.65 -55.52
CA THR A 245 16.48 36.42 -56.59
C THR A 245 17.12 35.49 -57.62
N GLU A 246 17.72 34.38 -57.20
CA GLU A 246 18.27 33.35 -58.09
C GLU A 246 17.16 32.62 -58.86
N VAL A 247 16.07 32.21 -58.20
CA VAL A 247 14.88 31.60 -58.82
C VAL A 247 14.25 32.52 -59.85
N TYR A 248 14.02 33.81 -59.52
CA TYR A 248 13.55 34.82 -60.46
C TYR A 248 14.48 34.92 -61.68
N THR A 249 15.80 35.00 -61.45
CA THR A 249 16.80 35.10 -62.51
C THR A 249 16.85 33.86 -63.41
N GLN A 250 16.69 32.65 -62.85
CA GLN A 250 16.66 31.41 -63.63
C GLN A 250 15.34 31.24 -64.39
N ASN A 251 14.20 31.58 -63.78
CA ASN A 251 12.89 31.57 -64.44
C ASN A 251 12.90 32.47 -65.69
N VAL A 252 13.44 33.69 -65.60
CA VAL A 252 13.58 34.61 -66.74
C VAL A 252 14.49 34.01 -67.83
N LYS A 253 15.64 33.42 -67.46
CA LYS A 253 16.55 32.78 -68.41
C LYS A 253 15.93 31.58 -69.12
N GLN A 254 15.26 30.70 -68.38
CA GLN A 254 14.58 29.53 -68.94
C GLN A 254 13.44 29.98 -69.85
N PHE A 255 12.63 30.95 -69.42
CA PHE A 255 11.51 31.45 -70.22
C PHE A 255 11.97 32.08 -71.54
N GLU A 256 13.05 32.87 -71.57
CA GLU A 256 13.59 33.39 -72.84
C GLU A 256 14.18 32.27 -73.73
N ALA A 257 14.74 31.21 -73.14
CA ALA A 257 15.18 30.03 -73.90
C ALA A 257 13.98 29.27 -74.49
N GLU A 258 12.91 29.05 -73.73
CA GLU A 258 11.64 28.47 -74.20
C GLU A 258 11.02 29.32 -75.31
N MET A 259 10.95 30.65 -75.14
CA MET A 259 10.38 31.55 -76.14
C MET A 259 11.22 31.64 -77.41
N LYS A 260 12.55 31.53 -77.31
CA LYS A 260 13.46 31.42 -78.46
C LYS A 260 13.30 30.08 -79.19
N ALA A 261 13.02 28.98 -78.49
CA ALA A 261 12.69 27.70 -79.09
C ALA A 261 11.30 27.73 -79.76
N TYR A 262 10.30 28.27 -79.09
CA TYR A 262 8.90 28.35 -79.56
C TYR A 262 8.74 29.12 -80.87
N LYS A 263 9.63 30.09 -81.17
CA LYS A 263 9.67 30.79 -82.47
C LYS A 263 9.95 29.90 -83.68
N ASN A 264 10.41 28.66 -83.46
CA ASN A 264 10.63 27.67 -84.51
C ASN A 264 9.51 26.59 -84.56
N ASP A 265 8.49 26.71 -83.71
CA ASP A 265 7.35 25.79 -83.66
C ASP A 265 6.31 26.12 -84.74
N LYS A 266 5.73 25.09 -85.37
CA LYS A 266 4.73 25.24 -86.45
C LYS A 266 3.41 25.89 -86.00
N THR A 267 3.18 25.99 -84.70
CA THR A 267 1.97 26.58 -84.09
C THR A 267 2.18 28.02 -83.60
N TYR A 268 3.38 28.58 -83.75
CA TYR A 268 3.75 29.92 -83.32
C TYR A 268 2.90 31.02 -84.00
N THR A 269 2.46 31.99 -83.19
CA THR A 269 2.03 33.31 -83.66
C THR A 269 2.54 34.38 -82.68
N SER A 270 2.76 35.60 -83.16
CA SER A 270 3.15 36.75 -82.33
C SER A 270 2.13 37.04 -81.21
N GLU A 271 0.84 36.83 -81.49
CA GLU A 271 -0.26 36.99 -80.53
C GLU A 271 -0.21 35.94 -79.39
N LYS A 272 0.15 34.69 -79.69
CA LYS A 272 0.40 33.65 -78.68
C LYS A 272 1.65 33.95 -77.84
N GLU A 273 2.72 34.45 -78.47
CA GLU A 273 3.89 34.95 -77.74
C GLU A 273 3.51 36.07 -76.78
N ALA A 274 2.81 37.12 -77.25
CA ALA A 274 2.38 38.23 -76.41
C ALA A 274 1.54 37.75 -75.22
N LYS A 275 0.61 36.81 -75.42
CA LYS A 275 -0.20 36.24 -74.34
C LYS A 275 0.63 35.43 -73.34
N ARG A 276 1.56 34.59 -73.80
CA ARG A 276 2.44 33.79 -72.91
C ARG A 276 3.46 34.65 -72.17
N ARG A 277 3.96 35.73 -72.79
CA ARG A 277 4.80 36.74 -72.14
C ARG A 277 4.03 37.49 -71.05
N LYS A 278 2.80 37.94 -71.32
CA LYS A 278 1.96 38.60 -70.31
C LYS A 278 1.69 37.70 -69.09
N TRP A 279 1.36 36.42 -69.31
CA TRP A 279 1.20 35.47 -68.20
C TRP A 279 2.49 35.26 -67.39
N PHE A 280 3.65 35.18 -68.06
CA PHE A 280 4.94 35.08 -67.38
C PHE A 280 5.28 36.36 -66.60
N GLU A 281 4.98 37.54 -67.14
CA GLU A 281 5.13 38.84 -66.45
C GLU A 281 4.22 38.92 -65.22
N GLU A 282 2.95 38.49 -65.32
CA GLU A 282 2.01 38.38 -64.20
C GLU A 282 2.52 37.42 -63.10
N ASP A 283 3.17 36.31 -63.46
CA ASP A 283 3.78 35.38 -62.50
C ASP A 283 5.10 35.89 -61.90
N GLN A 284 5.94 36.59 -62.69
CA GLN A 284 7.12 37.27 -62.16
C GLN A 284 6.73 38.42 -61.21
N GLU A 285 5.63 39.13 -61.46
CA GLU A 285 5.11 40.15 -60.55
C GLU A 285 4.62 39.52 -59.23
N LYS A 286 3.93 38.38 -59.27
CA LYS A 286 3.56 37.61 -58.06
C LYS A 286 4.81 37.18 -57.28
N LEU A 287 5.82 36.61 -57.93
CA LEU A 287 7.08 36.20 -57.31
C LEU A 287 7.83 37.40 -56.69
N LYS A 288 7.90 38.53 -57.40
CA LYS A 288 8.51 39.78 -56.92
C LYS A 288 7.75 40.35 -55.70
N LYS A 289 6.41 40.30 -55.73
CA LYS A 289 5.55 40.71 -54.61
C LYS A 289 5.76 39.83 -53.37
N THR A 290 5.86 38.51 -53.54
CA THR A 290 6.24 37.59 -52.44
C THR A 290 7.65 37.89 -51.93
N SER A 291 8.63 38.04 -52.82
CA SER A 291 10.01 38.38 -52.44
C SER A 291 10.11 39.69 -51.65
N SER A 292 9.31 40.71 -52.00
CA SER A 292 9.30 42.00 -51.30
C SER A 292 8.77 41.95 -49.86
N LYS A 293 8.10 40.86 -49.45
CA LYS A 293 7.65 40.65 -48.08
C LYS A 293 8.68 39.99 -47.17
N ILE A 294 9.64 39.26 -47.73
CA ILE A 294 10.61 38.46 -46.95
C ILE A 294 11.35 39.33 -45.94
N ASN A 295 11.85 40.50 -46.34
CA ASN A 295 12.57 41.39 -45.43
C ASN A 295 11.64 42.00 -44.35
N PRO A 296 10.46 42.59 -44.66
CA PRO A 296 9.47 42.97 -43.65
C PRO A 296 9.08 41.86 -42.67
N ASP A 297 8.77 40.65 -43.15
CA ASP A 297 8.35 39.52 -42.32
C ASP A 297 9.50 39.04 -41.40
N THR A 298 10.75 39.14 -41.88
CA THR A 298 11.99 38.84 -41.12
C THR A 298 12.25 39.87 -40.02
N GLU A 299 12.20 41.17 -40.32
CA GLU A 299 12.42 42.22 -39.31
C GLU A 299 11.29 42.25 -38.27
N ALA A 300 10.05 41.98 -38.66
CA ALA A 300 8.93 41.83 -37.71
C ALA A 300 9.12 40.59 -36.80
N ALA A 301 9.63 39.47 -37.33
CA ALA A 301 9.98 38.30 -36.52
C ALA A 301 11.11 38.60 -35.52
N LYS A 302 12.13 39.36 -35.97
CA LYS A 302 13.26 39.83 -35.16
C LYS A 302 12.79 40.75 -34.03
N GLU A 303 11.83 41.65 -34.28
CA GLU A 303 11.27 42.51 -33.24
C GLU A 303 10.54 41.72 -32.15
N VAL A 304 9.78 40.67 -32.49
CA VAL A 304 9.17 39.76 -31.49
C VAL A 304 10.24 39.11 -30.60
N VAL A 305 11.33 38.58 -31.18
CA VAL A 305 12.43 38.01 -30.39
C VAL A 305 13.10 39.05 -29.50
N LEU A 306 13.30 40.28 -30.00
CA LEU A 306 13.85 41.40 -29.21
C LEU A 306 12.92 41.86 -28.08
N GLN A 307 11.61 41.69 -28.19
CA GLN A 307 10.67 41.91 -27.09
C GLN A 307 10.75 40.80 -26.04
N TYR A 308 10.86 39.53 -26.44
CA TYR A 308 11.03 38.41 -25.50
C TYR A 308 12.40 38.42 -24.80
N LEU A 309 13.45 38.95 -25.43
CA LEU A 309 14.75 39.21 -24.78
C LEU A 309 14.73 40.30 -23.70
N LYS A 310 13.61 41.04 -23.54
CA LYS A 310 13.38 41.99 -22.42
C LYS A 310 12.59 41.38 -21.26
N LYS A 311 12.24 40.08 -21.30
CA LYS A 311 11.60 39.38 -20.16
C LYS A 311 12.55 39.35 -18.95
N PRO A 312 12.03 39.19 -17.72
CA PRO A 312 12.85 39.12 -16.51
C PRO A 312 13.97 38.06 -16.60
N ALA A 313 15.10 38.32 -15.95
CA ALA A 313 16.27 37.44 -15.97
C ALA A 313 15.93 35.99 -15.57
N GLU A 314 15.03 35.83 -14.60
CA GLU A 314 14.53 34.53 -14.15
C GLU A 314 13.85 33.74 -15.28
N TRP A 315 12.97 34.37 -16.07
CA TRP A 315 12.37 33.74 -17.26
C TRP A 315 13.43 33.38 -18.30
N LEU A 316 14.37 34.29 -18.56
CA LEU A 316 15.45 34.11 -19.52
C LEU A 316 16.44 32.99 -19.16
N SER A 317 16.60 32.69 -17.87
CA SER A 317 17.47 31.63 -17.35
C SER A 317 16.87 30.22 -17.36
N ARG A 318 15.55 30.08 -17.55
CA ARG A 318 14.88 28.77 -17.60
C ARG A 318 15.28 27.98 -18.86
N SER A 319 15.11 26.67 -18.82
CA SER A 319 15.11 25.78 -19.99
C SER A 319 13.77 25.85 -20.74
N PHE A 320 13.65 25.07 -21.81
CA PHE A 320 12.45 24.97 -22.67
C PHE A 320 12.43 23.60 -23.37
N ASN A 321 11.30 23.22 -23.99
CA ASN A 321 10.97 21.81 -24.22
C ASN A 321 10.93 21.39 -25.72
N ASN A 322 10.84 22.36 -26.64
CA ASN A 322 10.74 22.15 -28.09
C ASN A 322 11.58 23.17 -28.86
N PHE A 323 11.94 22.90 -30.12
CA PHE A 323 12.55 23.88 -31.04
C PHE A 323 11.49 24.50 -31.97
N TYR A 324 11.81 25.67 -32.54
CA TYR A 324 11.01 26.29 -33.61
C TYR A 324 10.92 25.37 -34.84
N SER A 325 9.72 24.95 -35.21
CA SER A 325 9.48 23.88 -36.19
C SER A 325 9.15 24.37 -37.62
N TYR A 326 8.91 25.67 -37.82
CA TYR A 326 8.54 26.21 -39.14
C TYR A 326 9.76 26.51 -40.01
N SER A 327 9.63 26.28 -41.33
CA SER A 327 10.69 26.50 -42.31
C SER A 327 10.99 27.97 -42.62
N THR A 328 10.14 28.90 -42.19
CA THR A 328 10.33 30.35 -42.32
C THR A 328 10.04 31.05 -41.00
N TYR A 329 10.75 32.15 -40.75
CA TYR A 329 10.50 33.03 -39.62
C TYR A 329 9.51 34.12 -40.02
N THR A 330 8.40 34.21 -39.29
CA THR A 330 7.40 35.28 -39.42
C THR A 330 6.99 35.73 -38.03
N ALA A 331 6.60 36.99 -37.85
CA ALA A 331 6.21 37.51 -36.54
C ALA A 331 5.13 36.65 -35.84
N ASN A 332 4.10 36.23 -36.58
CA ASN A 332 3.05 35.36 -36.05
C ASN A 332 3.57 33.97 -35.66
N GLY A 333 4.33 33.30 -36.53
CA GLY A 333 4.87 31.96 -36.24
C GLY A 333 5.82 31.96 -35.05
N VAL A 334 6.67 33.00 -34.94
CA VAL A 334 7.56 33.19 -33.79
C VAL A 334 6.77 33.49 -32.52
N SER A 335 5.78 34.39 -32.54
CA SER A 335 4.97 34.69 -31.35
C SER A 335 4.23 33.43 -30.85
N GLN A 336 3.53 32.72 -31.74
CA GLN A 336 2.83 31.47 -31.41
C GLN A 336 3.75 30.39 -30.82
N TYR A 337 5.00 30.30 -31.30
CA TYR A 337 6.00 29.41 -30.73
C TYR A 337 6.50 29.88 -29.36
N LEU A 338 6.79 31.17 -29.16
CA LEU A 338 7.28 31.71 -27.89
C LEU A 338 6.20 31.76 -26.80
N GLU A 339 4.92 31.86 -27.18
CA GLU A 339 3.75 31.74 -26.30
C GLU A 339 3.53 30.31 -25.79
N ASN A 340 3.93 29.30 -26.57
CA ASN A 340 3.74 27.88 -26.26
C ASN A 340 5.07 27.13 -26.03
N LEU A 341 6.14 27.86 -25.70
CA LEU A 341 7.53 27.37 -25.57
C LEU A 341 7.70 26.17 -24.62
N ASP A 342 6.84 26.12 -23.61
CA ASP A 342 6.86 25.13 -22.52
C ASP A 342 5.85 23.99 -22.73
N LYS A 343 4.96 24.09 -23.73
CA LYS A 343 3.93 23.06 -24.00
C LYS A 343 4.44 21.99 -24.96
N SER A 344 3.90 20.78 -24.82
CA SER A 344 3.97 19.74 -25.86
C SER A 344 3.11 20.14 -27.07
N PHE A 345 3.65 19.94 -28.28
CA PHE A 345 2.89 20.10 -29.52
C PHE A 345 2.15 18.77 -29.83
N VAL A 346 1.10 18.48 -29.05
CA VAL A 346 0.13 17.44 -29.42
C VAL A 346 -0.68 17.93 -30.61
N SER A 347 -0.92 17.07 -31.59
CA SER A 347 -1.74 17.42 -32.77
C SER A 347 -3.21 17.54 -32.36
N LYS A 348 -3.77 18.76 -32.42
CA LYS A 348 -5.18 19.02 -32.11
C LYS A 348 -6.12 18.17 -32.96
N GLU A 349 -6.94 17.37 -32.29
CA GLU A 349 -8.36 17.21 -32.57
C GLU A 349 -9.07 17.03 -31.21
N GLU A 350 -10.27 17.62 -31.07
CA GLU A 350 -11.15 17.59 -29.89
C GLU A 350 -10.65 18.30 -28.60
N GLU A 351 -11.24 19.47 -28.31
CA GLU A 351 -11.23 20.17 -27.01
C GLU A 351 -12.66 20.10 -26.44
N GLU A 352 -12.92 19.32 -25.38
CA GLU A 352 -14.14 19.45 -24.57
C GLU A 352 -13.95 18.87 -23.15
N GLU A 353 -14.84 19.23 -22.24
CA GLU A 353 -14.75 19.25 -20.76
C GLU A 353 -14.36 17.93 -20.03
N GLU A 354 -13.33 17.97 -19.15
CA GLU A 354 -13.35 17.52 -17.74
C GLU A 354 -12.01 17.81 -16.99
N GLU A 355 -12.05 18.16 -15.69
CA GLU A 355 -10.85 18.36 -14.84
C GLU A 355 -10.45 17.06 -14.10
N GLU A 356 -9.93 16.05 -14.82
CA GLU A 356 -9.19 14.93 -14.21
C GLU A 356 -7.68 15.22 -14.10
N GLU A 357 -6.99 14.58 -13.16
CA GLU A 357 -5.52 14.66 -13.04
C GLU A 357 -4.83 13.85 -14.15
N GLU A 358 -4.56 14.47 -15.30
CA GLU A 358 -3.82 13.83 -16.40
C GLU A 358 -2.42 13.35 -15.94
N GLU A 359 -2.16 12.03 -16.01
CA GLU A 359 -0.80 11.50 -15.83
C GLU A 359 0.08 11.93 -17.02
N GLU A 360 0.82 13.04 -16.88
CA GLU A 360 1.59 13.68 -17.97
C GLU A 360 2.41 12.73 -18.88
N GLU A 361 2.51 13.12 -20.15
CA GLU A 361 3.38 12.51 -21.15
C GLU A 361 4.88 12.59 -20.80
N THR A 362 5.74 12.05 -21.67
CA THR A 362 7.20 12.26 -21.55
C THR A 362 7.53 13.75 -21.63
N ASN A 363 7.93 14.35 -20.51
CA ASN A 363 8.54 15.68 -20.50
C ASN A 363 9.96 15.66 -21.08
N TYR A 364 10.30 16.72 -21.80
CA TYR A 364 11.57 16.87 -22.52
C TYR A 364 12.20 18.24 -22.24
N GLU A 365 13.53 18.31 -22.29
CA GLU A 365 14.31 19.54 -22.15
C GLU A 365 15.31 19.71 -23.31
N ILE A 366 15.55 20.95 -23.74
CA ILE A 366 16.60 21.27 -24.71
C ILE A 366 17.94 21.45 -23.99
N VAL A 367 18.94 20.66 -24.38
CA VAL A 367 20.26 20.59 -23.75
C VAL A 367 21.40 20.64 -24.78
N SER A 368 22.61 20.84 -24.27
CA SER A 368 23.87 20.64 -25.00
C SER A 368 24.77 19.65 -24.25
N ILE A 369 25.73 19.02 -24.93
CA ILE A 369 26.73 18.17 -24.26
C ILE A 369 27.69 19.04 -23.45
N ASN A 370 27.95 18.66 -22.20
CA ASN A 370 28.96 19.28 -21.36
C ASN A 370 30.38 19.02 -21.93
N PRO A 371 31.09 20.03 -22.47
CA PRO A 371 32.41 19.81 -23.06
C PRO A 371 33.49 19.53 -22.01
N ALA A 372 33.21 19.79 -20.73
CA ALA A 372 34.12 19.52 -19.62
C ALA A 372 33.90 18.13 -18.98
N TYR A 373 32.91 17.35 -19.45
CA TYR A 373 32.68 15.97 -19.02
C TYR A 373 33.59 14.99 -19.79
N PHE A 374 33.62 15.08 -21.12
CA PHE A 374 34.34 14.14 -21.98
C PHE A 374 35.81 14.53 -22.19
N ASN A 375 36.73 13.63 -21.84
CA ASN A 375 38.15 13.78 -22.12
C ASN A 375 38.47 13.33 -23.56
N LYS A 376 38.87 14.29 -24.39
CA LYS A 376 39.20 14.09 -25.82
C LYS A 376 40.53 13.35 -26.05
N ALA A 377 41.34 13.14 -25.00
CA ALA A 377 42.61 12.41 -25.07
C ALA A 377 42.46 10.89 -24.82
N PHE A 378 41.32 10.41 -24.32
CA PHE A 378 41.07 8.98 -24.16
C PHE A 378 40.57 8.35 -25.47
N SER A 379 41.01 7.13 -25.77
CA SER A 379 40.57 6.37 -26.94
C SER A 379 39.16 5.79 -26.74
N SER A 380 38.44 5.55 -27.84
CA SER A 380 37.01 5.16 -27.82
C SER A 380 36.69 3.92 -26.97
N ASP A 381 37.66 3.02 -26.78
CA ASP A 381 37.58 1.80 -25.98
C ASP A 381 37.57 2.03 -24.45
N VAL A 382 37.96 3.22 -23.99
CA VAL A 382 37.98 3.58 -22.56
C VAL A 382 36.60 4.11 -22.13
N PRO A 383 35.86 3.45 -21.22
CA PRO A 383 34.56 3.94 -20.77
C PRO A 383 34.66 5.29 -20.06
N GLN A 384 33.97 6.30 -20.59
CA GLN A 384 33.71 7.60 -19.96
C GLN A 384 32.24 7.75 -19.56
N LEU A 385 31.36 7.03 -20.25
CA LEU A 385 29.94 6.91 -19.94
C LEU A 385 29.45 5.50 -20.27
N ILE A 386 28.57 4.97 -19.42
CA ILE A 386 27.74 3.81 -19.77
C ILE A 386 26.28 4.27 -19.71
N ILE A 387 25.50 3.92 -20.73
CA ILE A 387 24.05 4.08 -20.73
C ILE A 387 23.44 2.70 -20.81
N LEU A 388 22.61 2.37 -19.83
CA LEU A 388 21.73 1.23 -19.91
C LEU A 388 20.38 1.69 -20.46
N TYR A 389 19.98 1.13 -21.59
CA TYR A 389 18.70 1.37 -22.24
C TYR A 389 17.85 0.11 -22.14
N LEU A 390 16.69 0.21 -21.48
CA LEU A 390 15.65 -0.82 -21.49
C LEU A 390 14.56 -0.39 -22.46
N ARG A 391 14.45 -1.09 -23.59
CA ARG A 391 13.34 -0.95 -24.52
C ARG A 391 12.17 -1.79 -24.01
N ASN A 392 11.27 -1.19 -23.24
CA ASN A 392 10.23 -1.91 -22.52
C ASN A 392 9.01 -2.18 -23.41
N GLY A 393 8.51 -1.16 -24.11
CA GLY A 393 7.20 -1.16 -24.77
C GLY A 393 6.08 -1.55 -23.80
N SER A 394 4.98 -2.08 -24.34
CA SER A 394 3.90 -2.70 -23.56
C SER A 394 4.19 -4.18 -23.19
N TYR A 395 5.43 -4.66 -23.37
CA TYR A 395 5.79 -6.07 -23.22
C TYR A 395 5.91 -6.51 -21.73
N PRO A 396 5.03 -7.40 -21.21
CA PRO A 396 4.94 -7.67 -19.78
C PRO A 396 6.20 -8.29 -19.14
N HIS A 397 7.05 -8.97 -19.93
CA HIS A 397 8.31 -9.52 -19.42
C HIS A 397 9.34 -8.43 -19.11
N MET A 398 9.28 -7.27 -19.77
CA MET A 398 10.24 -6.18 -19.53
C MET A 398 10.06 -5.51 -18.17
N LEU A 399 8.84 -5.52 -17.60
CA LEU A 399 8.60 -5.07 -16.22
C LEU A 399 9.44 -5.88 -15.21
N LYS A 400 9.55 -7.20 -15.42
CA LYS A 400 10.42 -8.07 -14.60
C LYS A 400 11.90 -7.72 -14.77
N VAL A 401 12.32 -7.43 -16.01
CA VAL A 401 13.70 -7.05 -16.34
C VAL A 401 14.08 -5.72 -15.70
N ALA A 402 13.21 -4.71 -15.82
CA ALA A 402 13.41 -3.40 -15.19
C ALA A 402 13.51 -3.51 -13.66
N ALA A 403 12.65 -4.32 -13.03
CA ALA A 403 12.71 -4.58 -11.59
C ALA A 403 14.02 -5.25 -11.15
N LEU A 404 14.56 -6.20 -11.93
CA LEU A 404 15.86 -6.85 -11.66
C LEU A 404 17.06 -5.93 -11.90
N VAL A 405 16.95 -5.01 -12.86
CA VAL A 405 17.97 -4.01 -13.20
C VAL A 405 18.06 -2.89 -12.17
N LYS A 406 16.92 -2.45 -11.61
CA LYS A 406 16.80 -1.32 -10.69
C LYS A 406 16.97 -1.69 -9.21
N GLN A 407 17.46 -2.89 -8.88
CA GLN A 407 17.71 -3.28 -7.48
C GLN A 407 18.94 -2.53 -6.90
N PRO A 408 18.96 -2.23 -5.58
CA PRO A 408 20.13 -1.63 -4.93
C PRO A 408 21.41 -2.42 -5.19
N GLY A 409 22.47 -1.74 -5.62
CA GLY A 409 23.75 -2.38 -5.99
C GLY A 409 23.73 -3.22 -7.27
N ALA A 410 22.62 -3.27 -8.02
CA ALA A 410 22.53 -4.05 -9.26
C ALA A 410 23.53 -3.58 -10.32
N LEU A 411 23.76 -2.26 -10.40
CA LEU A 411 24.56 -1.55 -11.40
C LEU A 411 26.06 -1.47 -11.07
N ALA A 412 26.46 -1.74 -9.82
CA ALA A 412 27.84 -1.61 -9.35
C ALA A 412 28.92 -2.31 -10.22
N PRO A 413 28.68 -3.49 -10.84
CA PRO A 413 29.64 -4.12 -11.75
C PRO A 413 29.92 -3.31 -13.03
N LEU A 414 28.96 -2.48 -13.48
CA LEU A 414 29.13 -1.55 -14.60
C LEU A 414 29.80 -0.25 -14.14
N GLU A 415 29.41 0.30 -12.98
CA GLU A 415 30.04 1.50 -12.40
C GLU A 415 31.54 1.31 -12.16
N ALA A 416 31.95 0.11 -11.71
CA ALA A 416 33.35 -0.27 -11.54
C ALA A 416 34.17 -0.29 -12.85
N MET A 417 33.52 -0.30 -14.03
CA MET A 417 34.19 -0.17 -15.33
C MET A 417 34.54 1.28 -15.67
N LEU A 418 33.87 2.26 -15.06
CA LEU A 418 34.10 3.70 -15.25
C LEU A 418 35.13 4.27 -14.27
N ASN A 419 35.31 3.63 -13.11
CA ASN A 419 36.21 4.08 -12.04
C ASN A 419 37.13 2.95 -11.51
N PRO A 420 37.89 2.24 -12.37
CA PRO A 420 38.73 1.13 -11.94
C PRO A 420 39.79 1.59 -10.91
N GLY A 421 39.77 0.98 -9.73
CA GLY A 421 40.72 1.28 -8.64
C GLY A 421 40.17 2.15 -7.50
N LYS A 422 38.94 2.68 -7.62
CA LYS A 422 38.16 3.11 -6.45
C LYS A 422 37.20 1.99 -6.05
N SER A 423 36.91 1.85 -4.76
CA SER A 423 35.69 1.17 -4.33
C SER A 423 34.48 1.88 -4.94
N ALA A 424 33.33 1.21 -5.00
CA ALA A 424 32.07 1.89 -5.28
C ALA A 424 31.97 3.13 -4.37
N SER A 425 31.48 4.25 -4.91
CA SER A 425 31.28 5.46 -4.11
C SER A 425 30.43 5.08 -2.89
N PRO A 426 30.74 5.57 -1.68
CA PRO A 426 29.84 5.38 -0.55
C PRO A 426 28.45 5.88 -0.99
N VAL A 427 27.40 5.13 -0.63
CA VAL A 427 26.03 5.51 -1.00
C VAL A 427 25.78 6.90 -0.47
N VAL A 428 25.73 7.88 -1.38
CA VAL A 428 25.35 9.24 -1.06
C VAL A 428 23.84 9.21 -0.87
N THR A 429 23.41 8.89 0.35
CA THR A 429 22.13 9.36 0.86
C THR A 429 22.06 10.84 0.53
N PRO A 430 20.98 11.34 -0.10
CA PRO A 430 20.90 12.72 -0.52
C PRO A 430 21.23 13.66 0.64
N THR A 431 22.03 14.70 0.37
CA THR A 431 22.26 15.77 1.33
C THR A 431 20.99 16.61 1.42
N GLU A 432 19.97 16.08 2.10
CA GLU A 432 18.85 16.89 2.53
C GLU A 432 19.39 18.01 3.43
N ILE A 433 18.92 19.22 3.16
CA ILE A 433 19.05 20.32 4.11
C ILE A 433 18.34 19.83 5.36
N VAL A 434 19.08 19.67 6.48
CA VAL A 434 18.50 19.16 7.73
C VAL A 434 17.50 20.18 8.26
N SER A 435 16.26 20.01 7.85
CA SER A 435 15.12 20.48 8.60
C SER A 435 15.15 19.75 9.95
N ASN A 436 15.11 20.49 11.05
CA ASN A 436 14.98 19.90 12.39
C ASN A 436 13.56 19.38 12.66
N TYR A 437 12.79 19.13 11.59
CA TYR A 437 11.45 18.56 11.63
C TYR A 437 11.55 17.03 11.62
N SER A 438 11.03 16.40 12.67
CA SER A 438 10.72 14.97 12.67
C SER A 438 9.20 14.83 12.68
N LEU A 439 8.66 13.98 11.80
CA LEU A 439 7.23 13.73 11.68
C LEU A 439 6.61 13.39 13.05
N SER A 440 5.86 14.33 13.62
CA SER A 440 5.03 14.06 14.79
C SER A 440 3.77 13.31 14.36
N TYR A 441 3.19 12.54 15.29
CA TYR A 441 2.10 11.62 15.00
C TYR A 441 0.93 11.87 15.94
N LEU A 442 -0.27 11.96 15.36
CA LEU A 442 -1.50 12.21 16.10
C LEU A 442 -1.80 11.04 17.07
N PRO A 443 -2.04 11.31 18.37
CA PRO A 443 -2.43 10.27 19.31
C PRO A 443 -3.82 9.75 18.97
N LYS A 444 -4.01 8.43 19.08
CA LYS A 444 -5.30 7.79 18.80
C LYS A 444 -6.33 8.10 19.87
N LEU A 445 -7.56 8.39 19.43
CA LEU A 445 -8.68 8.52 20.35
C LEU A 445 -9.09 7.14 20.90
N THR A 446 -9.55 7.13 22.14
CA THR A 446 -10.19 5.98 22.81
C THR A 446 -11.71 6.13 22.91
N LYS A 447 -12.22 7.34 22.62
CA LYS A 447 -13.65 7.68 22.54
C LYS A 447 -13.82 8.95 21.70
N LEU A 448 -14.96 9.10 21.02
CA LEU A 448 -15.36 10.39 20.43
C LEU A 448 -15.89 11.33 21.52
N THR A 449 -15.57 12.61 21.39
CA THR A 449 -16.34 13.70 21.98
C THR A 449 -17.49 14.10 21.05
N ALA A 450 -18.56 14.70 21.57
CA ALA A 450 -19.69 15.15 20.75
C ALA A 450 -19.24 16.20 19.70
N LEU A 451 -19.66 16.04 18.46
CA LEU A 451 -19.34 16.97 17.37
C LEU A 451 -20.11 18.28 17.51
N THR A 452 -19.39 19.40 17.59
CA THR A 452 -19.95 20.75 17.60
C THR A 452 -20.30 21.19 16.18
N VAL A 453 -21.58 21.10 15.83
CA VAL A 453 -22.11 21.58 14.53
C VAL A 453 -22.35 23.10 14.61
N PRO A 454 -21.82 23.92 13.68
CA PRO A 454 -22.11 25.36 13.64
C PRO A 454 -23.59 25.66 13.43
N ALA A 455 -24.15 26.62 14.18
CA ALA A 455 -25.59 26.90 14.19
C ALA A 455 -26.15 27.44 12.86
N ASP A 456 -25.30 27.99 12.00
CA ASP A 456 -25.64 28.51 10.67
C ASP A 456 -25.25 27.56 9.52
N MET A 457 -24.89 26.31 9.84
CA MET A 457 -24.65 25.24 8.89
C MET A 457 -25.93 24.44 8.63
N LYS A 458 -26.29 24.25 7.35
CA LYS A 458 -27.33 23.30 6.93
C LYS A 458 -26.68 21.93 6.67
N PRO A 459 -27.19 20.82 7.23
CA PRO A 459 -26.71 19.47 6.89
C PRO A 459 -26.89 19.16 5.41
N SER A 460 -25.98 18.39 4.81
CA SER A 460 -26.03 18.03 3.38
C SER A 460 -27.20 17.10 3.02
N LEU A 461 -27.59 16.20 3.94
CA LEU A 461 -28.52 15.11 3.68
C LEU A 461 -29.67 15.03 4.69
N ALA A 462 -30.80 14.52 4.19
CA ALA A 462 -31.98 14.18 4.96
C ALA A 462 -31.71 13.02 5.95
N PRO A 463 -32.60 12.77 6.93
CA PRO A 463 -32.50 11.58 7.77
C PRO A 463 -32.43 10.31 6.91
N ILE A 464 -31.43 9.46 7.14
CA ILE A 464 -31.33 8.15 6.50
C ILE A 464 -32.66 7.43 6.74
N ALA A 465 -33.38 7.12 5.66
CA ALA A 465 -34.64 6.39 5.76
C ALA A 465 -34.34 5.01 6.35
N ASN A 466 -34.97 4.69 7.49
CA ASN A 466 -34.80 3.40 8.15
C ASN A 466 -35.53 2.30 7.37
N ASN A 467 -35.08 1.98 6.15
CA ASN A 467 -35.69 0.98 5.27
C ASN A 467 -35.56 -0.45 5.82
N TYR A 468 -34.69 -0.66 6.84
CA TYR A 468 -34.63 -1.88 7.65
C TYR A 468 -35.53 -1.82 8.91
N ASN A 469 -36.05 -0.65 9.30
CA ASN A 469 -37.19 -0.53 10.22
C ASN A 469 -38.52 -0.61 9.44
N ASN A 470 -38.59 -1.45 8.41
CA ASN A 470 -39.81 -2.21 8.13
C ASN A 470 -40.05 -3.24 9.23
N ALA A 471 -40.04 -2.78 10.48
CA ALA A 471 -40.62 -3.50 11.59
C ALA A 471 -42.12 -3.60 11.28
N ALA A 472 -42.63 -4.81 11.12
CA ALA A 472 -44.06 -5.04 11.23
C ALA A 472 -44.54 -4.39 12.54
N PRO A 473 -45.68 -3.67 12.54
CA PRO A 473 -46.12 -2.87 13.68
C PRO A 473 -46.06 -3.72 14.95
N ALA A 474 -45.24 -3.27 15.92
CA ALA A 474 -44.67 -4.13 16.94
C ALA A 474 -45.75 -5.00 17.61
N ALA A 475 -45.69 -6.30 17.35
CA ALA A 475 -46.64 -7.25 17.91
C ALA A 475 -46.45 -7.26 19.44
N THR A 476 -47.41 -6.69 20.17
CA THR A 476 -47.34 -6.48 21.62
C THR A 476 -47.05 -7.81 22.32
N PHE A 477 -45.83 -7.97 22.84
CA PHE A 477 -45.29 -9.29 23.17
C PHE A 477 -45.73 -9.71 24.56
N SER A 478 -46.96 -10.22 24.65
CA SER A 478 -47.58 -10.66 25.91
C SER A 478 -46.94 -11.95 26.46
N PHE A 479 -45.75 -11.81 27.05
CA PHE A 479 -45.14 -12.89 27.83
C PHE A 479 -46.05 -13.24 29.02
N THR A 480 -46.20 -14.54 29.28
CA THR A 480 -46.96 -15.05 30.42
C THR A 480 -46.04 -15.88 31.31
N ILE A 481 -46.06 -15.60 32.60
CA ILE A 481 -45.36 -16.43 33.59
C ILE A 481 -46.18 -17.73 33.75
N PRO A 482 -45.58 -18.92 33.67
CA PRO A 482 -46.29 -20.18 33.86
C PRO A 482 -47.04 -20.26 35.21
N PRO A 483 -48.23 -20.88 35.27
CA PRO A 483 -48.89 -21.16 36.53
C PRO A 483 -48.09 -22.19 37.36
N ARG A 484 -48.14 -22.10 38.69
CA ARG A 484 -47.39 -22.98 39.59
C ARG A 484 -47.74 -24.45 39.37
N SER A 485 -46.74 -25.24 38.98
CA SER A 485 -46.90 -26.63 38.56
C SER A 485 -47.03 -27.58 39.76
N PRO A 486 -48.02 -28.50 39.80
CA PRO A 486 -48.13 -29.52 40.82
C PRO A 486 -46.91 -30.46 40.93
N LYS A 487 -46.07 -30.54 39.88
CA LYS A 487 -44.83 -31.32 39.88
C LYS A 487 -43.85 -30.88 40.97
N LEU A 488 -43.89 -29.61 41.41
CA LEU A 488 -43.05 -29.08 42.49
C LEU A 488 -43.28 -29.83 43.81
N ASN A 489 -44.51 -30.32 44.05
CA ASN A 489 -44.87 -31.09 45.24
C ASN A 489 -44.41 -32.56 45.17
N GLN A 490 -43.76 -32.96 44.07
CA GLN A 490 -43.28 -34.32 43.79
C GLN A 490 -41.76 -34.39 43.66
N LEU A 491 -41.06 -33.31 44.00
CA LEU A 491 -39.59 -33.31 44.07
C LEU A 491 -39.12 -34.22 45.24
N PRO A 492 -38.05 -34.99 45.07
CA PRO A 492 -37.43 -35.73 46.17
C PRO A 492 -36.83 -34.77 47.20
N GLN A 493 -36.55 -35.30 48.41
CA GLN A 493 -35.70 -34.60 49.38
C GLN A 493 -34.29 -34.35 48.81
N PRO A 494 -33.56 -33.32 49.28
CA PRO A 494 -32.22 -33.01 48.82
C PRO A 494 -31.29 -34.24 48.82
N LEU A 495 -30.65 -34.49 47.68
CA LEU A 495 -29.95 -35.75 47.45
C LEU A 495 -28.62 -35.81 48.23
N THR A 496 -28.37 -36.94 48.88
CA THR A 496 -27.01 -37.38 49.26
C THR A 496 -26.31 -38.01 48.05
N THR A 497 -24.97 -38.11 48.08
CA THR A 497 -24.17 -38.67 46.96
C THR A 497 -24.65 -40.04 46.45
N GLU A 498 -25.06 -40.96 47.34
CA GLU A 498 -25.52 -42.29 46.90
C GLU A 498 -26.95 -42.28 46.36
N SER A 499 -27.82 -41.41 46.91
CA SER A 499 -29.13 -41.15 46.31
C SER A 499 -29.01 -40.40 44.98
N TYR A 500 -27.99 -39.57 44.78
CA TYR A 500 -27.68 -38.92 43.51
C TYR A 500 -27.23 -39.93 42.44
N LYS A 501 -26.30 -40.85 42.76
CA LYS A 501 -25.94 -41.98 41.89
C LYS A 501 -27.17 -42.81 41.50
N THR A 502 -28.04 -43.09 42.46
CA THR A 502 -29.30 -43.82 42.21
C THR A 502 -30.25 -43.02 41.30
N TYR A 503 -30.37 -41.71 41.51
CA TYR A 503 -31.23 -40.82 40.73
C TYR A 503 -30.79 -40.72 39.27
N ILE A 504 -29.49 -40.48 39.00
CA ILE A 504 -28.98 -40.43 37.61
C ILE A 504 -29.11 -41.79 36.91
N GLN A 505 -28.96 -42.92 37.63
CA GLN A 505 -29.17 -44.25 37.10
C GLN A 505 -30.65 -44.52 36.75
N GLN A 506 -31.59 -44.04 37.57
CA GLN A 506 -33.02 -44.10 37.27
C GLN A 506 -33.39 -43.22 36.06
N LEU A 507 -32.83 -42.00 35.95
CA LEU A 507 -33.02 -41.14 34.78
C LEU A 507 -32.45 -41.80 33.52
N TYR A 508 -31.23 -42.36 33.57
CA TYR A 508 -30.62 -43.09 32.46
C TYR A 508 -31.49 -44.25 31.99
N THR A 509 -31.94 -45.12 32.90
CA THR A 509 -32.85 -46.24 32.54
C THR A 509 -34.16 -45.74 31.93
N SER A 510 -34.71 -44.62 32.43
CA SER A 510 -35.94 -44.02 31.88
C SER A 510 -35.74 -43.51 30.44
N ILE A 511 -34.62 -42.84 30.19
CA ILE A 511 -34.27 -42.27 28.87
C ILE A 511 -33.84 -43.37 27.88
N LEU A 512 -33.13 -44.40 28.37
CA LEU A 512 -32.74 -45.60 27.62
C LEU A 512 -33.96 -46.33 27.04
N ASN A 513 -35.08 -46.34 27.76
CA ASN A 513 -36.35 -46.92 27.29
C ASN A 513 -37.11 -46.00 26.31
N ALA A 514 -36.78 -44.71 26.25
CA ALA A 514 -37.44 -43.72 25.37
C ALA A 514 -36.68 -43.47 24.05
N VAL A 515 -35.36 -43.69 24.01
CA VAL A 515 -34.54 -43.50 22.79
C VAL A 515 -34.75 -44.67 21.81
N LYS A 516 -34.93 -44.37 20.51
CA LYS A 516 -35.21 -45.42 19.51
C LYS A 516 -33.99 -46.34 19.33
N PRO A 517 -34.14 -47.68 19.24
CA PRO A 517 -33.00 -48.60 19.16
C PRO A 517 -31.99 -48.30 18.05
N ASN A 518 -32.46 -47.88 16.86
CA ASN A 518 -31.59 -47.51 15.74
C ASN A 518 -30.81 -46.21 15.97
N GLU A 519 -31.39 -45.27 16.72
CA GLU A 519 -30.76 -43.98 17.04
C GLU A 519 -29.71 -44.17 18.14
N LYS A 520 -30.07 -44.92 19.19
CA LYS A 520 -29.14 -45.40 20.22
C LYS A 520 -27.94 -46.14 19.62
N LYS A 521 -28.19 -47.11 18.73
CA LYS A 521 -27.13 -47.91 18.10
C LYS A 521 -26.14 -47.02 17.33
N LYS A 522 -26.64 -46.08 16.52
CA LYS A 522 -25.76 -45.13 15.79
C LYS A 522 -24.86 -44.33 16.75
N ALA A 523 -25.40 -43.88 17.88
CA ALA A 523 -24.64 -43.13 18.88
C ALA A 523 -23.57 -44.01 19.57
N ASP A 524 -23.91 -45.24 19.95
CA ASP A 524 -22.95 -46.20 20.52
C ASP A 524 -21.85 -46.61 19.53
N ASP A 525 -22.23 -46.91 18.28
CA ASP A 525 -21.29 -47.26 17.21
C ASP A 525 -20.36 -46.07 16.90
N TYR A 526 -20.84 -44.82 16.95
CA TYR A 526 -20.01 -43.61 16.80
C TYR A 526 -19.00 -43.46 17.93
N LEU A 527 -19.45 -43.49 19.19
CA LEU A 527 -18.56 -43.42 20.36
C LEU A 527 -17.46 -44.48 20.30
N LYS A 528 -17.84 -45.73 19.99
CA LYS A 528 -16.92 -46.86 19.84
C LYS A 528 -15.93 -46.65 18.69
N THR A 529 -16.39 -46.20 17.53
CA THR A 529 -15.54 -45.98 16.33
C THR A 529 -14.56 -44.81 16.53
N LYS A 530 -14.92 -43.83 17.36
CA LYS A 530 -14.07 -42.67 17.69
C LYS A 530 -13.32 -42.81 19.03
N ASN A 531 -13.40 -43.96 19.69
CA ASN A 531 -12.82 -44.24 21.01
C ASN A 531 -13.19 -43.23 22.12
N LEU A 532 -14.37 -42.60 22.01
CA LEU A 532 -14.85 -41.57 22.91
C LEU A 532 -15.41 -42.23 24.18
N THR A 533 -14.59 -42.23 25.22
CA THR A 533 -14.82 -42.99 26.47
C THR A 533 -14.94 -42.11 27.71
N GLN A 534 -14.43 -40.88 27.68
CA GLN A 534 -14.53 -39.96 28.82
C GLN A 534 -15.89 -39.27 28.87
N SER A 535 -16.36 -38.94 30.07
CA SER A 535 -17.63 -38.20 30.27
C SER A 535 -17.68 -36.89 29.48
N LYS A 536 -16.56 -36.16 29.37
CA LYS A 536 -16.42 -34.96 28.52
C LYS A 536 -16.66 -35.25 27.04
N ASP A 537 -16.11 -36.35 26.50
CA ASP A 537 -16.26 -36.72 25.09
C ASP A 537 -17.70 -37.14 24.77
N ILE A 538 -18.29 -37.94 25.66
CA ILE A 538 -19.69 -38.38 25.55
C ILE A 538 -20.62 -37.17 25.66
N SER A 539 -20.35 -36.22 26.57
CA SER A 539 -21.09 -34.96 26.71
C SER A 539 -20.93 -34.02 25.51
N ASN A 540 -19.74 -33.94 24.90
CA ASN A 540 -19.53 -33.20 23.66
C ASN A 540 -20.29 -33.83 22.48
N THR A 541 -20.36 -35.17 22.44
CA THR A 541 -21.19 -35.91 21.48
C THR A 541 -22.69 -35.69 21.74
N ALA A 542 -23.08 -35.62 23.02
CA ALA A 542 -24.45 -35.30 23.43
C ALA A 542 -24.88 -33.89 23.00
N PHE A 543 -24.01 -32.89 23.18
CA PHE A 543 -24.21 -31.54 22.65
C PHE A 543 -24.37 -31.54 21.12
N ALA A 544 -23.43 -32.17 20.41
CA ALA A 544 -23.47 -32.26 18.96
C ALA A 544 -24.74 -32.95 18.41
N THR A 545 -25.32 -33.91 19.14
CA THR A 545 -26.59 -34.57 18.75
C THR A 545 -27.83 -33.75 19.10
N TRP A 546 -27.77 -32.83 20.08
CA TRP A 546 -28.83 -31.84 20.29
C TRP A 546 -28.90 -30.86 19.11
N LEU A 547 -27.74 -30.36 18.67
CA LEU A 547 -27.61 -29.52 17.47
C LEU A 547 -28.01 -30.23 16.16
N GLN A 548 -28.21 -31.55 16.19
CA GLN A 548 -28.73 -32.35 15.07
C GLN A 548 -30.23 -32.70 15.23
N ASN A 549 -30.95 -32.08 16.17
CA ASN A 549 -32.36 -32.31 16.46
C ASN A 549 -32.69 -33.77 16.76
N VAL A 550 -31.78 -34.44 17.49
CA VAL A 550 -32.02 -35.76 18.07
C VAL A 550 -31.95 -35.64 19.61
N PRO A 551 -32.83 -34.83 20.24
CA PRO A 551 -32.76 -34.54 21.68
C PRO A 551 -32.89 -35.81 22.53
N THR A 552 -33.60 -36.83 22.05
CA THR A 552 -33.66 -38.16 22.68
C THR A 552 -32.29 -38.85 22.77
N VAL A 553 -31.45 -38.73 21.73
CA VAL A 553 -30.07 -39.24 21.73
C VAL A 553 -29.16 -38.36 22.56
N SER A 554 -29.34 -37.05 22.55
CA SER A 554 -28.59 -36.13 23.40
C SER A 554 -28.80 -36.42 24.88
N LEU A 555 -30.06 -36.52 25.33
CA LEU A 555 -30.39 -36.88 26.72
C LEU A 555 -29.90 -38.29 27.07
N TYR A 556 -29.91 -39.24 26.12
CA TYR A 556 -29.32 -40.57 26.31
C TYR A 556 -27.80 -40.48 26.52
N LEU A 557 -27.09 -39.71 25.70
CA LEU A 557 -25.64 -39.55 25.80
C LEU A 557 -25.22 -38.79 27.06
N TYR A 558 -25.93 -37.72 27.44
CA TYR A 558 -25.67 -37.00 28.69
C TYR A 558 -25.92 -37.86 29.94
N SER A 559 -27.03 -38.60 29.99
CA SER A 559 -27.29 -39.52 31.11
C SER A 559 -26.29 -40.69 31.13
N LYS A 560 -25.81 -41.16 29.97
CA LYS A 560 -24.73 -42.14 29.86
C LYS A 560 -23.39 -41.58 30.36
N ALA A 561 -23.05 -40.34 30.03
CA ALA A 561 -21.85 -39.66 30.51
C ALA A 561 -21.84 -39.59 32.05
N LEU A 562 -22.96 -39.20 32.65
CA LEU A 562 -23.12 -39.13 34.10
C LEU A 562 -23.12 -40.48 34.81
N VAL A 563 -23.69 -41.52 34.21
CA VAL A 563 -23.55 -42.89 34.74
C VAL A 563 -22.10 -43.38 34.63
N SER A 564 -21.35 -42.95 33.60
CA SER A 564 -19.91 -43.28 33.47
C SER A 564 -19.00 -42.47 34.42
N ASN A 565 -19.36 -41.23 34.75
CA ASN A 565 -18.72 -40.44 35.80
C ASN A 565 -19.73 -39.64 36.64
N PRO A 566 -20.20 -40.19 37.78
CA PRO A 566 -21.10 -39.49 38.69
C PRO A 566 -20.50 -38.26 39.41
N SER A 567 -19.20 -37.97 39.25
CA SER A 567 -18.58 -36.74 39.79
C SER A 567 -18.50 -35.58 38.78
N ASP A 568 -18.97 -35.77 37.55
CA ASP A 568 -18.91 -34.74 36.50
C ASP A 568 -19.99 -33.67 36.67
N ALA A 569 -19.69 -32.67 37.51
CA ALA A 569 -20.55 -31.51 37.74
C ALA A 569 -20.90 -30.72 36.46
N LEU A 570 -20.01 -30.73 35.45
CA LEU A 570 -20.23 -30.00 34.20
C LEU A 570 -21.21 -30.77 33.29
N ALA A 571 -21.04 -32.09 33.15
CA ALA A 571 -22.02 -32.95 32.52
C ALA A 571 -23.38 -32.88 33.23
N ALA A 572 -23.40 -32.77 34.56
CA ALA A 572 -24.62 -32.66 35.36
C ALA A 572 -25.37 -31.35 35.13
N ASN A 573 -24.65 -30.22 35.13
CA ASN A 573 -25.22 -28.92 34.79
C ASN A 573 -25.74 -28.88 33.35
N ASN A 574 -24.96 -29.39 32.39
CA ASN A 574 -25.33 -29.37 30.98
C ASN A 574 -26.53 -30.30 30.71
N PHE A 575 -26.53 -31.52 31.23
CA PHE A 575 -27.68 -32.43 31.16
C PHE A 575 -28.94 -31.81 31.79
N SER A 576 -28.79 -31.11 32.91
CA SER A 576 -29.88 -30.39 33.57
C SER A 576 -30.46 -29.27 32.69
N ALA A 577 -29.61 -28.50 32.00
CA ALA A 577 -30.06 -27.53 31.00
C ALA A 577 -30.85 -28.21 29.86
N PHE A 578 -30.35 -29.34 29.32
CA PHE A 578 -31.06 -30.07 28.26
C PHE A 578 -32.36 -30.75 28.74
N LEU A 579 -32.46 -31.14 30.01
CA LEU A 579 -33.73 -31.56 30.63
C LEU A 579 -34.74 -30.41 30.72
N ILE A 580 -34.29 -29.22 31.11
CA ILE A 580 -35.13 -28.00 31.13
C ILE A 580 -35.62 -27.68 29.71
N MET A 581 -34.72 -27.63 28.72
CA MET A 581 -35.05 -27.41 27.31
C MET A 581 -35.99 -28.49 26.74
N GLY A 582 -35.87 -29.73 27.23
CA GLY A 582 -36.73 -30.86 26.86
C GLY A 582 -38.10 -30.88 27.55
N GLY A 583 -38.48 -29.83 28.31
CA GLY A 583 -39.77 -29.76 29.01
C GLY A 583 -39.84 -30.61 30.28
N LEU A 584 -38.68 -31.00 30.84
CA LEU A 584 -38.52 -31.80 32.06
C LEU A 584 -37.80 -31.03 33.19
N PRO A 585 -38.10 -29.75 33.49
CA PRO A 585 -37.40 -28.98 34.52
C PRO A 585 -37.47 -29.64 35.91
N GLU A 586 -38.54 -30.38 36.25
CA GLU A 586 -38.62 -31.10 37.53
C GLU A 586 -37.60 -32.25 37.67
N LYS A 587 -36.99 -32.69 36.57
CA LYS A 587 -35.92 -33.71 36.56
C LYS A 587 -34.53 -33.10 36.66
N SER A 588 -34.41 -31.78 36.45
CA SER A 588 -33.17 -31.03 36.60
C SER A 588 -32.92 -30.61 38.06
N ILE A 589 -33.96 -30.16 38.76
CA ILE A 589 -33.86 -29.51 40.07
C ILE A 589 -33.07 -30.35 41.10
N PRO A 590 -33.37 -31.64 41.35
CA PRO A 590 -32.67 -32.41 42.40
C PRO A 590 -31.18 -32.60 42.15
N MET A 591 -30.77 -32.62 40.88
CA MET A 591 -29.39 -32.72 40.45
C MET A 591 -28.66 -31.37 40.50
N LEU A 592 -29.34 -30.29 40.15
CA LEU A 592 -28.82 -28.93 40.28
C LEU A 592 -28.70 -28.52 41.75
N GLU A 593 -29.67 -28.86 42.61
CA GLU A 593 -29.61 -28.59 44.06
C GLU A 593 -28.47 -29.36 44.72
N TYR A 594 -28.30 -30.66 44.38
CA TYR A 594 -27.14 -31.45 44.83
C TYR A 594 -25.82 -30.74 44.50
N TRP A 595 -25.63 -30.36 43.24
CA TRP A 595 -24.39 -29.71 42.82
C TRP A 595 -24.23 -28.29 43.37
N ASN A 596 -25.31 -27.54 43.59
CA ASN A 596 -25.26 -26.22 44.22
C ASN A 596 -24.87 -26.29 45.71
N ILE A 597 -25.17 -27.40 46.39
CA ILE A 597 -24.66 -27.68 47.75
C ILE A 597 -23.16 -28.02 47.71
N GLN A 598 -22.70 -28.80 46.73
CA GLN A 598 -21.28 -29.15 46.59
C GLN A 598 -20.41 -27.99 46.05
N LYS A 599 -21.02 -27.06 45.30
CA LYS A 599 -20.36 -25.93 44.62
C LYS A 599 -21.23 -24.66 44.72
N PRO A 600 -21.34 -24.06 45.92
CA PRO A 600 -22.12 -22.83 46.10
C PRO A 600 -21.50 -21.67 45.31
N GLY A 601 -22.36 -20.85 44.69
CA GLY A 601 -21.94 -19.67 43.91
C GLY A 601 -21.62 -19.94 42.43
N GLU A 602 -21.68 -21.19 41.95
CA GLU A 602 -21.55 -21.51 40.52
C GLU A 602 -22.72 -20.91 39.73
N ALA A 603 -22.45 -19.83 38.98
CA ALA A 603 -23.48 -18.98 38.39
C ALA A 603 -24.47 -19.73 37.49
N THR A 604 -24.06 -20.74 36.72
CA THR A 604 -25.00 -21.54 35.91
C THR A 604 -25.71 -22.68 36.61
N LEU A 605 -25.26 -23.15 37.78
CA LEU A 605 -26.13 -23.98 38.61
C LEU A 605 -27.30 -23.12 39.10
N LEU A 606 -27.01 -21.88 39.54
CA LEU A 606 -28.00 -20.89 39.97
C LEU A 606 -28.92 -20.44 38.81
N SER A 607 -28.41 -20.20 37.61
CA SER A 607 -29.24 -19.80 36.46
C SER A 607 -30.15 -20.95 35.99
N ASN A 608 -29.66 -22.18 35.95
CA ASN A 608 -30.44 -23.36 35.57
C ASN A 608 -31.49 -23.71 36.64
N LEU A 609 -31.17 -23.59 37.93
CA LEU A 609 -32.17 -23.69 39.02
C LEU A 609 -33.28 -22.66 38.81
N GLY A 610 -32.91 -21.39 38.65
CA GLY A 610 -33.87 -20.30 38.49
C GLY A 610 -34.75 -20.46 37.24
N ASN A 611 -34.20 -20.93 36.12
CA ASN A 611 -34.94 -21.28 34.90
C ASN A 611 -35.90 -22.46 35.14
N ALA A 612 -35.46 -23.53 35.81
CA ALA A 612 -36.31 -24.69 36.12
C ALA A 612 -37.50 -24.31 37.02
N TYR A 613 -37.28 -23.51 38.07
CA TYR A 613 -38.35 -22.98 38.90
C TYR A 613 -39.28 -22.02 38.14
N TYR A 614 -38.73 -21.17 37.26
CA TYR A 614 -39.52 -20.26 36.41
C TYR A 614 -40.47 -21.02 35.48
N GLN A 615 -39.99 -22.07 34.80
CA GLN A 615 -40.81 -22.91 33.93
C GLN A 615 -41.88 -23.70 34.69
N LEU A 616 -41.64 -24.00 35.96
CA LEU A 616 -42.62 -24.61 36.87
C LEU A 616 -43.52 -23.57 37.58
N GLY A 617 -43.42 -22.27 37.26
CA GLY A 617 -44.24 -21.21 37.85
C GLY A 617 -43.92 -20.88 39.31
N ASP A 618 -42.76 -21.29 39.82
CA ASP A 618 -42.29 -20.98 41.17
C ASP A 618 -41.49 -19.67 41.17
N VAL A 619 -42.22 -18.55 41.08
CA VAL A 619 -41.65 -17.20 40.92
C VAL A 619 -40.68 -16.84 42.05
N ASP A 620 -40.94 -17.25 43.29
CA ASP A 620 -40.12 -16.85 44.44
C ASP A 620 -38.78 -17.59 44.48
N ASN A 621 -38.77 -18.91 44.27
CA ASN A 621 -37.53 -19.67 44.13
C ASN A 621 -36.75 -19.27 42.86
N ALA A 622 -37.45 -18.99 41.75
CA ALA A 622 -36.82 -18.46 40.56
C ALA A 622 -36.16 -17.10 40.83
N MET A 623 -36.87 -16.12 41.42
CA MET A 623 -36.27 -14.83 41.78
C MET A 623 -35.07 -14.98 42.71
N LYS A 624 -35.14 -15.85 43.73
CA LYS A 624 -34.03 -16.15 44.64
C LYS A 624 -32.78 -16.57 43.86
N TYR A 625 -32.85 -17.67 43.11
CA TYR A 625 -31.66 -18.24 42.44
C TYR A 625 -31.16 -17.37 41.29
N LEU A 626 -32.03 -16.64 40.58
CA LEU A 626 -31.61 -15.72 39.52
C LEU A 626 -30.98 -14.43 40.09
N GLN A 627 -31.48 -13.89 41.20
CA GLN A 627 -30.84 -12.77 41.91
C GLN A 627 -29.53 -13.19 42.59
N GLU A 628 -29.35 -14.46 42.90
CA GLU A 628 -28.08 -15.01 43.38
C GLU A 628 -27.09 -15.20 42.22
N CYS A 629 -27.54 -15.77 41.10
CA CYS A 629 -26.77 -15.90 39.86
C CYS A 629 -26.12 -14.57 39.42
N VAL A 630 -26.90 -13.48 39.32
CA VAL A 630 -26.39 -12.18 38.83
C VAL A 630 -25.49 -11.44 39.82
N LYS A 631 -25.17 -12.01 41.00
CA LYS A 631 -24.08 -11.54 41.87
C LYS A 631 -22.73 -12.14 41.47
N PHE A 632 -22.74 -13.36 40.90
CA PHE A 632 -21.55 -14.10 40.49
C PHE A 632 -21.27 -13.96 38.98
N ASP A 633 -22.31 -13.89 38.15
CA ASP A 633 -22.25 -13.58 36.72
C ASP A 633 -23.25 -12.48 36.38
N THR A 634 -22.79 -11.22 36.45
CA THR A 634 -23.65 -10.03 36.25
C THR A 634 -24.25 -9.94 34.84
N LEU A 635 -23.68 -10.66 33.86
CA LEU A 635 -24.09 -10.66 32.45
C LEU A 635 -24.72 -12.00 32.03
N ASN A 636 -25.09 -12.87 32.97
CA ASN A 636 -25.72 -14.15 32.67
C ASN A 636 -27.00 -13.97 31.85
N PRO A 637 -27.09 -14.45 30.60
CA PRO A 637 -28.20 -14.09 29.71
C PRO A 637 -29.53 -14.66 30.19
N THR A 638 -29.57 -15.95 30.54
CA THR A 638 -30.80 -16.61 31.03
C THR A 638 -31.32 -15.93 32.30
N ALA A 639 -30.45 -15.60 33.26
CA ALA A 639 -30.89 -14.95 34.49
C ALA A 639 -31.36 -13.50 34.26
N ASN A 640 -30.63 -12.73 33.45
CA ASN A 640 -31.02 -11.36 33.12
C ASN A 640 -32.34 -11.32 32.31
N LYS A 641 -32.53 -12.20 31.32
CA LYS A 641 -33.81 -12.34 30.58
C LYS A 641 -34.99 -12.58 31.52
N ILE A 642 -34.90 -13.57 32.40
CA ILE A 642 -36.01 -13.94 33.28
C ILE A 642 -36.25 -12.86 34.36
N LEU A 643 -35.19 -12.26 34.91
CA LEU A 643 -35.32 -11.12 35.84
C LEU A 643 -36.01 -9.93 35.16
N CYS A 644 -35.70 -9.62 33.90
CA CYS A 644 -36.40 -8.59 33.15
C CYS A 644 -37.91 -8.85 33.06
N MET A 645 -38.32 -10.04 32.59
CA MET A 645 -39.74 -10.44 32.52
C MET A 645 -40.43 -10.33 33.90
N MET A 646 -39.74 -10.74 34.97
CA MET A 646 -40.25 -10.62 36.34
C MET A 646 -40.38 -9.16 36.81
N TYR A 647 -39.47 -8.26 36.43
CA TYR A 647 -39.58 -6.83 36.76
C TYR A 647 -40.65 -6.12 35.94
N LEU A 648 -40.81 -6.44 34.64
CA LEU A 648 -41.95 -5.98 33.83
C LEU A 648 -43.28 -6.42 34.45
N LYS A 649 -43.41 -7.68 34.87
CA LYS A 649 -44.63 -8.16 35.53
C LYS A 649 -44.91 -7.48 36.87
N LYS A 650 -43.88 -6.89 37.50
CA LYS A 650 -43.97 -6.05 38.71
C LYS A 650 -44.03 -4.54 38.41
N GLY A 651 -44.20 -4.14 37.14
CA GLY A 651 -44.32 -2.73 36.72
C GLY A 651 -43.03 -1.90 36.84
N ASN A 652 -41.86 -2.55 36.99
CA ASN A 652 -40.58 -1.87 37.17
C ASN A 652 -39.76 -1.84 35.87
N THR A 653 -40.20 -1.00 34.93
CA THR A 653 -39.58 -0.86 33.59
C THR A 653 -38.10 -0.51 33.65
N LYS A 654 -37.65 0.31 34.61
CA LYS A 654 -36.22 0.67 34.74
C LYS A 654 -35.32 -0.52 35.10
N LYS A 655 -35.77 -1.41 35.99
CA LYS A 655 -35.01 -2.65 36.27
C LYS A 655 -35.14 -3.66 35.14
N ALA A 656 -36.26 -3.66 34.42
CA ALA A 656 -36.38 -4.45 33.20
C ALA A 656 -35.36 -4.00 32.14
N GLU A 657 -35.26 -2.71 31.86
CA GLU A 657 -34.28 -2.10 30.95
C GLU A 657 -32.82 -2.46 31.32
N GLU A 658 -32.46 -2.37 32.60
CA GLU A 658 -31.13 -2.73 33.11
C GLU A 658 -30.81 -4.21 32.82
N HIS A 659 -31.76 -5.11 33.11
CA HIS A 659 -31.57 -6.55 32.91
C HIS A 659 -31.67 -6.96 31.44
N ILE A 660 -32.57 -6.40 30.63
CA ILE A 660 -32.66 -6.71 29.19
C ILE A 660 -31.37 -6.31 28.46
N THR A 661 -30.80 -5.15 28.83
CA THR A 661 -29.50 -4.68 28.33
C THR A 661 -28.38 -5.66 28.70
N LYS A 662 -28.30 -6.08 29.97
CA LYS A 662 -27.30 -7.07 30.43
C LYS A 662 -27.44 -8.41 29.72
N SER A 663 -28.66 -8.84 29.39
CA SER A 663 -28.94 -10.09 28.66
C SER A 663 -28.39 -10.06 27.23
N LEU A 664 -28.50 -8.94 26.53
CA LEU A 664 -28.02 -8.80 25.14
C LEU A 664 -26.50 -8.61 25.05
N THR A 665 -25.86 -8.02 26.07
CA THR A 665 -24.40 -7.87 26.10
C THR A 665 -23.68 -9.19 25.79
N THR A 666 -24.14 -10.32 26.33
CA THR A 666 -23.57 -11.65 26.10
C THR A 666 -24.22 -12.40 24.94
N SER A 667 -25.55 -12.49 24.86
CA SER A 667 -26.26 -13.42 23.95
C SER A 667 -27.29 -12.74 23.01
N TYR A 668 -27.88 -13.47 22.07
CA TYR A 668 -28.94 -12.96 21.19
C TYR A 668 -30.21 -13.80 21.33
N ASP A 669 -31.26 -13.16 21.84
CA ASP A 669 -32.58 -13.75 21.97
C ASP A 669 -33.62 -12.80 21.35
N GLU A 670 -34.38 -13.31 20.39
CA GLU A 670 -35.39 -12.56 19.62
C GLU A 670 -36.44 -11.90 20.53
N GLN A 671 -36.86 -12.60 21.59
CA GLN A 671 -37.84 -12.07 22.55
C GLN A 671 -37.21 -10.97 23.40
N VAL A 672 -35.91 -11.04 23.67
CA VAL A 672 -35.16 -10.03 24.42
C VAL A 672 -34.97 -8.76 23.59
N VAL A 673 -34.75 -8.88 22.28
CA VAL A 673 -34.76 -7.73 21.35
C VAL A 673 -36.16 -7.13 21.21
N ALA A 674 -37.21 -7.95 21.10
CA ALA A 674 -38.59 -7.46 21.07
C ALA A 674 -38.98 -6.70 22.34
N ILE A 675 -38.66 -7.26 23.53
CA ILE A 675 -38.90 -6.62 24.82
C ILE A 675 -38.07 -5.33 24.97
N LEU A 676 -36.82 -5.32 24.51
CA LEU A 676 -36.00 -4.09 24.50
C LEU A 676 -36.68 -2.99 23.67
N HIS A 677 -37.20 -3.29 22.48
CA HIS A 677 -37.88 -2.29 21.65
C HIS A 677 -39.28 -1.88 22.17
N GLU A 678 -39.92 -2.70 23.00
CA GLU A 678 -41.14 -2.30 23.76
C GLU A 678 -40.81 -1.34 24.91
N ILE A 679 -39.61 -1.45 25.51
CA ILE A 679 -39.11 -0.57 26.58
C ILE A 679 -38.52 0.74 26.01
N ASP A 680 -37.64 0.65 25.02
CA ASP A 680 -37.05 1.76 24.28
C ASP A 680 -36.97 1.43 22.78
N ASN A 681 -37.87 2.04 22.00
CA ASN A 681 -37.92 1.87 20.55
C ASN A 681 -36.77 2.55 19.77
N LYS A 682 -35.86 3.24 20.46
CA LYS A 682 -34.62 3.82 19.89
C LYS A 682 -33.37 3.03 20.23
N ALA A 683 -33.46 2.02 21.08
CA ALA A 683 -32.33 1.20 21.46
C ALA A 683 -31.75 0.48 20.23
N LYS A 684 -30.42 0.38 20.17
CA LYS A 684 -29.65 -0.31 19.14
C LYS A 684 -29.12 -1.64 19.69
N PRO A 685 -29.69 -2.81 19.33
CA PRO A 685 -29.26 -4.09 19.88
C PRO A 685 -27.79 -4.41 19.58
N GLY A 686 -27.27 -4.01 18.41
CA GLY A 686 -25.87 -4.16 18.03
C GLY A 686 -24.92 -3.38 18.94
N GLU A 687 -25.20 -2.11 19.23
CA GLU A 687 -24.43 -1.29 20.18
C GLU A 687 -24.51 -1.77 21.65
N ILE A 688 -25.43 -2.68 21.96
CA ILE A 688 -25.44 -3.40 23.26
C ILE A 688 -24.59 -4.66 23.15
N MET A 689 -24.73 -5.39 22.05
CA MET A 689 -24.03 -6.64 21.76
C MET A 689 -22.52 -6.47 21.51
N SER A 690 -22.03 -5.29 21.10
CA SER A 690 -20.60 -4.96 20.90
C SER A 690 -19.89 -4.41 22.17
N ARG A 691 -20.57 -4.32 23.32
CA ARG A 691 -19.98 -3.73 24.55
C ARG A 691 -18.91 -4.60 25.23
N LEU A 692 -18.72 -5.84 24.78
CA LEU A 692 -17.64 -6.71 25.23
C LEU A 692 -16.39 -6.45 24.39
N PRO A 693 -15.24 -6.09 24.99
CA PRO A 693 -14.06 -5.68 24.22
C PRO A 693 -13.51 -6.85 23.37
N VAL A 694 -13.52 -6.66 22.06
CA VAL A 694 -12.79 -7.51 21.10
C VAL A 694 -11.29 -7.19 21.14
N GLU A 695 -10.42 -8.17 20.86
CA GLU A 695 -8.98 -7.90 20.78
C GLU A 695 -8.68 -7.02 19.55
N GLU A 696 -8.31 -5.77 19.78
CA GLU A 696 -7.98 -4.83 18.69
C GLU A 696 -6.87 -5.39 17.78
N PHE A 697 -7.19 -5.51 16.50
CA PHE A 697 -6.39 -6.25 15.52
C PHE A 697 -4.98 -5.64 15.31
N PRO A 698 -3.90 -6.44 15.16
CA PRO A 698 -2.53 -5.92 15.14
C PRO A 698 -2.21 -4.88 14.06
N MET A 699 -2.87 -4.88 12.89
CA MET A 699 -2.69 -3.81 11.89
C MET A 699 -3.29 -2.47 12.37
N LEU A 700 -4.49 -2.52 12.96
CA LEU A 700 -5.19 -1.34 13.49
C LEU A 700 -4.37 -0.62 14.58
N LYS A 701 -3.52 -1.36 15.31
CA LYS A 701 -2.55 -0.80 16.27
C LYS A 701 -1.40 -0.05 15.60
N ARG A 702 -0.87 -0.55 14.47
CA ARG A 702 0.38 -0.08 13.84
C ARG A 702 0.28 1.25 13.11
N ILE A 703 -0.82 1.51 12.39
CA ILE A 703 -1.02 2.75 11.64
C ILE A 703 -1.00 3.95 12.60
N LYS A 704 -0.33 5.04 12.23
CA LYS A 704 -0.42 6.35 12.90
C LYS A 704 -0.63 7.40 11.82
N LEU A 705 -1.47 8.39 12.10
CA LEU A 705 -1.59 9.55 11.22
C LEU A 705 -0.49 10.57 11.55
N PRO A 706 0.14 11.19 10.55
CA PRO A 706 1.07 12.29 10.77
C PRO A 706 0.30 13.53 11.25
N GLU A 707 0.95 14.37 12.04
CA GLU A 707 0.38 15.62 12.55
C GLU A 707 0.78 16.78 11.63
N MET A 708 -0.21 17.49 11.08
CA MET A 708 0.02 18.67 10.24
C MET A 708 0.67 19.78 11.07
N PRO A 709 1.87 20.26 10.72
CA PRO A 709 2.54 21.31 11.49
C PRO A 709 1.83 22.66 11.32
N SER A 710 1.98 23.51 12.33
CA SER A 710 1.37 24.85 12.38
C SER A 710 2.31 25.98 11.92
N LYS A 711 3.55 25.66 11.52
CA LYS A 711 4.56 26.63 11.05
C LYS A 711 4.90 26.40 9.57
N LEU A 712 5.04 27.49 8.81
CA LEU A 712 5.32 27.42 7.37
C LEU A 712 6.69 26.82 7.02
N ASP A 713 7.68 26.97 7.90
CA ASP A 713 9.03 26.44 7.69
C ASP A 713 9.08 24.91 7.76
N GLU A 714 8.07 24.29 8.38
CA GLU A 714 7.95 22.84 8.58
C GLU A 714 7.19 22.16 7.43
N MET A 715 6.31 22.90 6.74
CA MET A 715 5.39 22.37 5.71
C MET A 715 6.08 21.69 4.53
N LYS A 716 7.27 22.14 4.13
CA LYS A 716 8.00 21.54 2.99
C LYS A 716 8.56 20.16 3.30
N GLN A 717 9.07 19.93 4.53
CA GLN A 717 9.51 18.60 4.96
C GLN A 717 8.29 17.69 5.17
N TYR A 718 7.23 18.25 5.76
CA TYR A 718 5.95 17.57 5.95
C TYR A 718 5.35 17.05 4.64
N GLU A 719 5.39 17.83 3.56
CA GLU A 719 4.91 17.43 2.22
C GLU A 719 5.64 16.17 1.71
N ILE A 720 6.98 16.14 1.80
CA ILE A 720 7.82 15.00 1.40
C ILE A 720 7.48 13.75 2.22
N GLU A 721 7.37 13.89 3.54
CA GLU A 721 7.13 12.76 4.46
C GLU A 721 5.69 12.24 4.38
N LEU A 722 4.71 13.12 4.17
CA LEU A 722 3.31 12.78 3.93
C LEU A 722 3.15 11.99 2.62
N ASP A 723 3.81 12.42 1.54
CA ASP A 723 3.69 11.74 0.24
C ASP A 723 4.44 10.40 0.21
N ALA A 724 5.57 10.30 0.93
CA ALA A 724 6.21 9.01 1.20
C ALA A 724 5.26 8.06 1.96
N ALA A 725 4.53 8.56 2.96
CA ALA A 725 3.54 7.77 3.72
C ALA A 725 2.34 7.34 2.85
N LYS A 726 1.73 8.26 2.07
CA LYS A 726 0.66 7.96 1.10
C LYS A 726 1.10 6.86 0.13
N LYS A 727 2.27 7.03 -0.49
CA LYS A 727 2.83 6.08 -1.48
C LYS A 727 3.10 4.69 -0.89
N SER A 728 3.68 4.63 0.30
CA SER A 728 3.90 3.37 1.04
C SER A 728 2.57 2.65 1.35
N MET A 729 1.53 3.41 1.72
CA MET A 729 0.21 2.86 1.99
C MET A 729 -0.50 2.36 0.73
N SER A 730 -0.46 3.11 -0.38
CA SER A 730 -1.00 2.66 -1.67
C SER A 730 -0.31 1.39 -2.19
N MET A 731 1.02 1.28 -2.01
CA MET A 731 1.75 0.03 -2.31
C MET A 731 1.30 -1.14 -1.41
N THR A 732 1.04 -0.86 -0.13
CA THR A 732 0.54 -1.86 0.83
C THR A 732 -0.87 -2.34 0.47
N VAL A 733 -1.76 -1.43 0.08
CA VAL A 733 -3.11 -1.75 -0.44
C VAL A 733 -3.01 -2.62 -1.68
N ALA A 734 -2.18 -2.26 -2.66
CA ALA A 734 -2.03 -3.05 -3.89
C ALA A 734 -1.47 -4.46 -3.63
N ASP A 735 -0.50 -4.60 -2.70
CA ASP A 735 0.04 -5.90 -2.28
C ASP A 735 -1.02 -6.78 -1.61
N ILE A 736 -1.83 -6.21 -0.69
CA ILE A 736 -2.96 -6.86 -0.03
C ILE A 736 -4.01 -7.30 -1.07
N GLU A 737 -4.39 -6.42 -2.00
CA GLU A 737 -5.43 -6.71 -2.99
C GLU A 737 -4.98 -7.74 -4.04
N SER A 738 -3.68 -7.79 -4.38
CA SER A 738 -3.11 -8.84 -5.23
C SER A 738 -3.24 -10.26 -4.65
N LYS A 739 -3.45 -10.36 -3.33
CA LYS A 739 -3.56 -11.61 -2.56
C LYS A 739 -5.00 -11.99 -2.21
N ILE A 740 -5.99 -11.15 -2.53
CA ILE A 740 -7.41 -11.49 -2.37
C ILE A 740 -7.76 -12.60 -3.38
N PRO A 741 -8.29 -13.76 -2.95
CA PRO A 741 -8.76 -14.78 -3.88
C PRO A 741 -9.91 -14.23 -4.73
N LYS A 742 -9.79 -14.33 -6.06
CA LYS A 742 -10.90 -14.05 -6.98
C LYS A 742 -11.90 -15.19 -6.90
N ILE A 743 -12.91 -15.03 -6.07
CA ILE A 743 -14.02 -15.98 -5.91
C ILE A 743 -15.13 -15.57 -6.87
N ASP A 744 -15.67 -16.54 -7.60
CA ASP A 744 -16.78 -16.33 -8.53
C ASP A 744 -18.03 -15.80 -7.81
N GLU A 745 -18.74 -14.87 -8.43
CA GLU A 745 -19.84 -14.14 -7.80
C GLU A 745 -21.13 -14.98 -7.69
N ASP A 746 -21.40 -15.82 -8.70
CA ASP A 746 -22.49 -16.79 -8.69
C ASP A 746 -22.24 -17.90 -7.65
N LEU A 747 -21.00 -18.40 -7.55
CA LEU A 747 -20.57 -19.29 -6.46
C LEU A 747 -20.72 -18.63 -5.09
N SER A 748 -20.39 -17.35 -4.96
CA SER A 748 -20.53 -16.59 -3.71
C SER A 748 -22.00 -16.44 -3.31
N GLN A 749 -22.89 -16.10 -4.25
CA GLN A 749 -24.34 -16.06 -4.01
C GLN A 749 -24.91 -17.45 -3.71
N LYS A 750 -24.45 -18.52 -4.39
CA LYS A 750 -24.87 -19.90 -4.11
C LYS A 750 -24.45 -20.36 -2.73
N ILE A 751 -23.23 -20.05 -2.28
CA ILE A 751 -22.77 -20.33 -0.91
C ILE A 751 -23.60 -19.53 0.10
N LEU A 752 -23.90 -18.25 -0.18
CA LEU A 752 -24.76 -17.43 0.67
C LEU A 752 -26.18 -18.02 0.80
N MET A 753 -26.85 -18.34 -0.31
CA MET A 753 -28.19 -18.95 -0.31
C MET A 753 -28.21 -20.34 0.35
N ALA A 754 -27.18 -21.17 0.12
CA ALA A 754 -27.02 -22.46 0.80
C ALA A 754 -26.71 -22.32 2.31
N SER A 755 -26.25 -21.15 2.75
CA SER A 755 -26.10 -20.80 4.18
C SER A 755 -27.35 -20.21 4.81
N LEU A 756 -28.31 -19.69 4.02
CA LEU A 756 -29.56 -19.10 4.53
C LEU A 756 -30.68 -20.14 4.62
N THR A 757 -30.65 -21.15 3.76
CA THR A 757 -31.68 -22.21 3.66
C THR A 757 -31.65 -23.27 4.76
N LYS A 758 -30.62 -23.29 5.62
CA LYS A 758 -30.49 -24.27 6.72
C LYS A 758 -31.06 -23.77 8.05
N GLY A 759 -31.02 -22.46 8.25
CA GLY A 759 -31.29 -21.79 9.53
C GLY A 759 -30.33 -20.61 9.71
N ILE A 760 -30.51 -19.86 10.80
CA ILE A 760 -29.58 -18.79 11.17
C ILE A 760 -29.29 -18.94 12.66
N SER A 761 -28.05 -19.31 13.00
CA SER A 761 -27.64 -19.46 14.41
C SER A 761 -27.70 -18.12 15.16
N PRO A 762 -28.02 -18.12 16.48
CA PRO A 762 -28.06 -16.89 17.28
C PRO A 762 -26.79 -16.04 17.19
N LEU A 763 -25.62 -16.68 17.12
CA LEU A 763 -24.33 -16.01 16.96
C LEU A 763 -24.21 -15.25 15.61
N ARG A 764 -24.79 -15.79 14.54
CA ARG A 764 -24.84 -15.14 13.22
C ARG A 764 -25.80 -13.95 13.20
N VAL A 765 -26.92 -14.05 13.94
CA VAL A 765 -27.86 -12.92 14.12
C VAL A 765 -27.24 -11.82 14.99
N LYS A 766 -26.55 -12.17 16.09
CA LYS A 766 -25.75 -11.24 16.90
C LYS A 766 -24.73 -10.48 16.03
N ALA A 767 -23.95 -11.20 15.23
CA ALA A 767 -23.00 -10.61 14.30
C ALA A 767 -23.68 -9.69 13.28
N GLN A 768 -24.83 -10.09 12.71
CA GLN A 768 -25.60 -9.25 11.80
C GLN A 768 -26.04 -7.93 12.44
N TYR A 769 -26.61 -7.95 13.65
CA TYR A 769 -27.02 -6.72 14.34
C TYR A 769 -25.84 -5.79 14.63
N ILE A 770 -24.71 -6.32 15.11
CA ILE A 770 -23.51 -5.51 15.37
C ILE A 770 -23.03 -4.86 14.08
N ILE A 771 -22.84 -5.63 13.00
CA ILE A 771 -22.32 -5.10 11.74
C ILE A 771 -23.26 -4.05 11.13
N LEU A 772 -24.58 -4.25 11.20
CA LEU A 772 -25.54 -3.29 10.64
C LEU A 772 -25.65 -2.01 11.47
N ASP A 773 -25.70 -2.08 12.80
CA ASP A 773 -25.74 -0.90 13.68
C ASP A 773 -24.43 -0.10 13.59
N GLU A 774 -23.28 -0.79 13.53
CA GLU A 774 -21.96 -0.17 13.37
C GLU A 774 -21.80 0.45 11.96
N MET A 775 -22.25 -0.21 10.89
CA MET A 775 -22.23 0.36 9.53
C MET A 775 -23.10 1.62 9.41
N GLN A 776 -24.31 1.59 9.99
CA GLN A 776 -25.18 2.78 10.07
C GLN A 776 -24.63 3.90 10.95
N THR A 777 -23.71 3.59 11.86
CA THR A 777 -23.09 4.57 12.76
C THR A 777 -21.84 5.16 12.11
N TYR A 778 -21.01 4.32 11.49
CA TYR A 778 -19.92 4.72 10.61
C TYR A 778 -20.40 5.68 9.52
N GLN A 779 -21.39 5.31 8.70
CA GLN A 779 -21.89 6.18 7.62
C GLN A 779 -22.38 7.54 8.15
N ARG A 780 -23.13 7.54 9.25
CA ARG A 780 -23.74 8.74 9.84
C ARG A 780 -22.71 9.69 10.42
N GLU A 781 -21.75 9.19 11.20
CA GLU A 781 -20.74 10.04 11.81
C GLU A 781 -19.69 10.47 10.76
N SER A 782 -19.20 9.57 9.88
CA SER A 782 -18.24 9.92 8.82
C SER A 782 -18.73 11.04 7.90
N ILE A 783 -19.99 10.98 7.44
CA ILE A 783 -20.59 12.07 6.62
C ILE A 783 -20.65 13.37 7.42
N ARG A 784 -21.11 13.30 8.68
CA ARG A 784 -21.33 14.47 9.53
C ARG A 784 -20.02 15.17 9.94
N GLU A 785 -18.96 14.41 10.22
CA GLU A 785 -17.62 14.93 10.46
C GLU A 785 -17.08 15.62 9.19
N SER A 786 -17.18 14.98 8.02
CA SER A 786 -16.69 15.54 6.76
C SER A 786 -17.43 16.81 6.35
N ASP A 787 -18.76 16.84 6.52
CA ASP A 787 -19.60 18.02 6.31
C ASP A 787 -19.15 19.20 7.20
N VAL A 788 -18.96 18.97 8.52
CA VAL A 788 -18.55 20.03 9.46
C VAL A 788 -17.13 20.52 9.17
N PHE A 789 -16.20 19.61 8.89
CA PHE A 789 -14.82 19.94 8.50
C PHE A 789 -14.79 20.79 7.22
N LYS A 790 -15.49 20.38 6.15
CA LYS A 790 -15.55 21.11 4.87
C LYS A 790 -16.21 22.49 5.02
N TYR A 791 -17.24 22.60 5.86
CA TYR A 791 -17.87 23.88 6.18
C TYR A 791 -16.93 24.82 6.94
N GLN A 792 -16.20 24.31 7.94
CA GLN A 792 -15.22 25.08 8.72
C GLN A 792 -14.03 25.50 7.85
N LEU A 793 -13.51 24.60 7.00
CA LEU A 793 -12.44 24.88 6.04
C LEU A 793 -12.81 26.01 5.07
N LYS A 794 -14.05 26.01 4.54
CA LYS A 794 -14.56 27.10 3.69
C LYS A 794 -14.59 28.44 4.43
N LYS A 795 -15.13 28.46 5.67
CA LYS A 795 -15.17 29.66 6.51
C LYS A 795 -13.78 30.21 6.86
N LEU A 796 -12.77 29.34 7.00
CA LEU A 796 -11.40 29.74 7.26
C LEU A 796 -10.69 30.31 6.02
N ALA A 797 -10.94 29.74 4.84
CA ALA A 797 -10.32 30.17 3.59
C ALA A 797 -10.83 31.52 3.06
N GLU A 798 -12.10 31.87 3.29
CA GLU A 798 -12.73 33.09 2.74
C GLU A 798 -12.09 34.41 3.24
N PRO A 799 -11.83 34.62 4.55
CA PRO A 799 -11.07 35.77 5.04
C PRO A 799 -9.62 35.79 4.54
N PHE A 800 -8.96 34.63 4.48
CA PHE A 800 -7.58 34.53 3.98
C PHE A 800 -7.48 34.94 2.52
N ASN A 801 -8.34 34.39 1.65
CA ASN A 801 -8.42 34.72 0.23
C ASN A 801 -8.78 36.19 -0.03
N THR A 802 -9.60 36.79 0.84
CA THR A 802 -9.91 38.22 0.78
C THR A 802 -8.68 39.06 1.14
N LYS A 803 -7.95 38.67 2.19
CA LYS A 803 -6.75 39.37 2.65
C LYS A 803 -5.60 39.27 1.64
N THR A 804 -5.32 38.09 1.08
CA THR A 804 -4.25 37.93 0.08
C THR A 804 -4.55 38.72 -1.19
N LYS A 805 -5.81 38.78 -1.65
CA LYS A 805 -6.22 39.68 -2.75
C LYS A 805 -6.00 41.15 -2.42
N ALA A 806 -6.31 41.59 -1.19
CA ALA A 806 -6.06 42.95 -0.74
C ALA A 806 -4.56 43.30 -0.68
N ILE A 807 -3.70 42.37 -0.24
CA ILE A 807 -2.24 42.53 -0.24
C ILE A 807 -1.73 42.69 -1.69
N HIS A 808 -2.09 41.79 -2.60
CA HIS A 808 -1.69 41.89 -4.01
C HIS A 808 -2.08 43.22 -4.64
N LYS A 809 -3.31 43.69 -4.39
CA LYS A 809 -3.79 45.00 -4.87
C LYS A 809 -2.99 46.17 -4.29
N ASN A 810 -2.78 46.19 -2.97
CA ASN A 810 -2.05 47.25 -2.25
C ASN A 810 -0.60 47.41 -2.78
N TYR A 811 0.12 46.31 -3.02
CA TYR A 811 1.48 46.40 -3.55
C TYR A 811 1.54 46.69 -5.05
N ALA A 812 0.57 46.24 -5.86
CA ALA A 812 0.45 46.70 -7.25
C ALA A 812 0.22 48.22 -7.32
N GLU A 813 -0.67 48.77 -6.49
CA GLU A 813 -0.92 50.23 -6.40
C GLU A 813 0.28 51.05 -5.85
N LYS A 814 1.33 50.39 -5.36
CA LYS A 814 2.61 51.02 -4.99
C LYS A 814 3.66 50.87 -6.09
N LEU A 815 3.88 49.66 -6.58
CA LEU A 815 4.86 49.37 -7.64
C LEU A 815 4.56 50.16 -8.93
N ASN A 816 3.29 50.26 -9.32
CA ASN A 816 2.85 51.07 -10.47
C ASN A 816 3.10 52.60 -10.33
N LYS A 817 3.66 53.08 -9.21
CA LYS A 817 4.08 54.47 -9.01
C LYS A 817 5.60 54.67 -9.15
N LEU A 818 6.36 53.59 -9.22
CA LEU A 818 7.83 53.57 -9.34
C LEU A 818 8.31 53.16 -10.74
N GLU A 819 7.40 52.87 -11.68
CA GLU A 819 7.74 52.65 -13.10
C GLU A 819 8.06 53.98 -13.83
N GLY A 820 8.73 54.92 -13.13
CA GLY A 820 9.05 56.27 -13.60
C GLY A 820 10.44 56.41 -14.22
N GLY A 821 11.43 55.69 -13.69
CA GLY A 821 12.80 55.67 -14.21
C GLY A 821 13.70 56.76 -13.60
N GLU A 822 13.51 57.10 -12.33
CA GLU A 822 14.44 57.93 -11.57
C GLU A 822 15.54 57.08 -10.88
N ALA A 823 16.67 57.70 -10.58
CA ALA A 823 17.86 57.00 -10.07
C ALA A 823 17.70 56.66 -8.58
N GLY A 824 17.00 55.56 -8.31
CA GLY A 824 16.71 55.01 -6.98
C GLY A 824 15.56 54.00 -6.97
N ASP A 825 14.74 53.96 -8.02
CA ASP A 825 13.53 53.14 -8.11
C ASP A 825 13.80 51.63 -7.91
N GLU A 826 14.96 51.11 -8.34
CA GLU A 826 15.30 49.68 -8.24
C GLU A 826 15.37 49.17 -6.78
N ASP A 827 15.96 49.96 -5.86
CA ASP A 827 16.07 49.60 -4.45
C ASP A 827 14.72 49.68 -3.73
N GLU A 828 13.86 50.66 -4.09
CA GLU A 828 12.51 50.78 -3.52
C GLU A 828 11.57 49.69 -4.05
N ILE A 829 11.69 49.30 -5.34
CA ILE A 829 10.98 48.15 -5.91
C ILE A 829 11.36 46.86 -5.18
N ALA A 830 12.67 46.58 -5.02
CA ALA A 830 13.13 45.40 -4.28
C ALA A 830 12.64 45.40 -2.83
N THR A 831 12.66 46.56 -2.16
CA THR A 831 12.12 46.76 -0.81
C THR A 831 10.61 46.47 -0.73
N LEU A 832 9.83 46.93 -1.72
CA LEU A 832 8.40 46.69 -1.78
C LEU A 832 8.05 45.23 -2.10
N GLU A 833 8.82 44.55 -2.95
CA GLU A 833 8.62 43.13 -3.24
C GLU A 833 9.03 42.23 -2.06
N LEU A 834 10.11 42.57 -1.36
CA LEU A 834 10.48 41.95 -0.09
C LEU A 834 9.38 42.12 0.97
N ALA A 835 8.83 43.33 1.10
CA ALA A 835 7.74 43.64 2.03
C ALA A 835 6.44 42.88 1.67
N LYS A 836 6.06 42.85 0.40
CA LYS A 836 4.95 42.06 -0.16
C LYS A 836 5.11 40.57 0.16
N CYS A 837 6.31 40.00 -0.07
CA CYS A 837 6.60 38.60 0.23
C CYS A 837 6.50 38.30 1.74
N LYS A 838 7.05 39.19 2.59
CA LYS A 838 6.96 39.07 4.06
C LYS A 838 5.51 39.22 4.57
N GLU A 839 4.71 40.13 4.01
CA GLU A 839 3.30 40.29 4.40
C GLU A 839 2.41 39.13 3.93
N LEU A 840 2.66 38.58 2.73
CA LEU A 840 2.00 37.35 2.26
C LEU A 840 2.35 36.16 3.16
N ASN A 841 3.62 35.89 3.43
CA ASN A 841 4.03 34.83 4.37
C ASN A 841 3.42 35.02 5.78
N ALA A 842 3.33 36.26 6.27
CA ALA A 842 2.68 36.55 7.56
C ALA A 842 1.14 36.40 7.53
N ALA A 843 0.49 36.47 6.37
CA ALA A 843 -0.92 36.12 6.21
C ALA A 843 -1.10 34.60 6.14
N THR A 844 -0.29 33.92 5.32
CA THR A 844 -0.31 32.47 5.10
C THR A 844 0.02 31.70 6.39
N GLY A 845 0.96 32.19 7.22
CA GLY A 845 1.31 31.57 8.50
C GLY A 845 0.18 31.64 9.54
N LYS A 846 -0.66 32.69 9.50
CA LYS A 846 -1.85 32.78 10.36
C LYS A 846 -2.94 31.81 9.91
N TYR A 847 -3.18 31.72 8.60
CA TYR A 847 -4.09 30.72 8.03
C TYR A 847 -3.65 29.29 8.38
N LEU A 848 -2.35 28.97 8.28
CA LEU A 848 -1.82 27.66 8.65
C LEU A 848 -2.00 27.34 10.15
N ALA A 849 -1.77 28.31 11.04
CA ALA A 849 -1.93 28.14 12.48
C ALA A 849 -3.39 27.83 12.91
N GLU A 850 -4.37 28.28 12.13
CA GLU A 850 -5.79 27.95 12.33
C GLU A 850 -6.21 26.66 11.59
N LEU A 851 -5.57 26.35 10.45
CA LEU A 851 -5.84 25.18 9.62
C LEU A 851 -5.32 23.87 10.22
N SER A 852 -4.09 23.86 10.74
CA SER A 852 -3.45 22.66 11.31
C SER A 852 -4.30 22.01 12.41
N PRO A 853 -4.79 22.74 13.45
CA PRO A 853 -5.66 22.16 14.46
C PRO A 853 -6.98 21.60 13.91
N LEU A 854 -7.54 22.22 12.87
CA LEU A 854 -8.78 21.78 12.22
C LEU A 854 -8.58 20.43 11.48
N VAL A 855 -7.54 20.33 10.66
CA VAL A 855 -7.16 19.10 9.94
C VAL A 855 -6.81 17.98 10.92
N ASN A 856 -5.97 18.26 11.91
CA ASN A 856 -5.55 17.28 12.91
C ASN A 856 -6.73 16.73 13.73
N THR A 857 -7.67 17.59 14.13
CA THR A 857 -8.88 17.18 14.86
C THR A 857 -9.79 16.30 14.00
N TYR A 858 -10.04 16.68 12.74
CA TYR A 858 -10.82 15.86 11.81
C TYR A 858 -10.18 14.49 11.58
N ALA A 859 -8.87 14.47 11.33
CA ALA A 859 -8.11 13.26 11.10
C ALA A 859 -8.17 12.27 12.27
N GLN A 860 -8.00 12.74 13.52
CA GLN A 860 -8.14 11.91 14.72
C GLN A 860 -9.54 11.32 14.91
N ARG A 861 -10.60 12.07 14.55
CA ARG A 861 -11.99 11.63 14.71
C ARG A 861 -12.37 10.61 13.65
N MET A 862 -11.97 10.84 12.39
CA MET A 862 -12.17 9.89 11.30
C MET A 862 -11.38 8.60 11.49
N GLU A 863 -10.13 8.66 12.01
CA GLU A 863 -9.34 7.47 12.37
C GLU A 863 -10.11 6.57 13.35
N TYR A 864 -10.70 7.17 14.39
CA TYR A 864 -11.46 6.42 15.38
C TYR A 864 -12.73 5.80 14.79
N ILE A 865 -13.49 6.56 14.00
CA ILE A 865 -14.74 6.07 13.37
C ILE A 865 -14.44 4.87 12.47
N SER A 866 -13.40 4.99 11.63
CA SER A 866 -12.95 3.91 10.74
C SER A 866 -12.39 2.71 11.52
N ARG A 867 -11.45 2.94 12.45
CA ARG A 867 -10.82 1.86 13.25
C ARG A 867 -11.82 1.11 14.11
N LYS A 868 -12.83 1.78 14.68
CA LYS A 868 -13.91 1.11 15.42
C LYS A 868 -14.73 0.22 14.48
N PHE A 869 -15.20 0.77 13.35
CA PHE A 869 -16.00 0.02 12.40
C PHE A 869 -15.26 -1.21 11.84
N TYR A 870 -14.05 -1.03 11.32
CA TYR A 870 -13.27 -2.13 10.76
C TYR A 870 -12.73 -3.11 11.83
N GLY A 871 -12.59 -2.68 13.09
CA GLY A 871 -12.32 -3.57 14.23
C GLY A 871 -13.49 -4.52 14.51
N GLU A 872 -14.71 -4.00 14.64
CA GLU A 872 -15.92 -4.82 14.79
C GLU A 872 -16.16 -5.67 13.53
N TYR A 873 -15.90 -5.15 12.32
CA TYR A 873 -16.05 -5.89 11.07
C TYR A 873 -15.05 -7.05 10.93
N ALA A 874 -13.79 -6.84 11.33
CA ALA A 874 -12.76 -7.87 11.39
C ALA A 874 -13.11 -9.01 12.35
N TYR A 875 -13.76 -8.70 13.48
CA TYR A 875 -14.15 -9.69 14.48
C TYR A 875 -15.47 -10.41 14.13
N TRP A 876 -16.56 -9.67 13.86
CA TRP A 876 -17.90 -10.23 13.69
C TRP A 876 -18.23 -10.66 12.26
N GLY A 877 -17.59 -10.09 11.23
CA GLY A 877 -17.80 -10.45 9.83
C GLY A 877 -17.74 -11.97 9.56
N PRO A 878 -16.68 -12.69 10.02
CA PRO A 878 -16.55 -14.15 9.89
C PRO A 878 -17.62 -15.00 10.61
N TYR A 879 -18.49 -14.39 11.42
CA TYR A 879 -19.65 -15.02 12.04
C TYR A 879 -20.98 -14.64 11.34
N TRP A 880 -21.05 -13.44 10.74
CA TRP A 880 -22.21 -12.99 9.95
C TRP A 880 -22.29 -13.68 8.58
N MET A 881 -21.16 -13.77 7.87
CA MET A 881 -21.07 -14.38 6.53
C MET A 881 -20.11 -15.57 6.51
N PRO A 882 -20.26 -16.51 5.55
CA PRO A 882 -19.31 -17.62 5.38
C PRO A 882 -17.88 -17.12 5.20
N LYS A 883 -16.89 -17.89 5.69
CA LYS A 883 -15.45 -17.56 5.56
C LYS A 883 -14.94 -17.44 4.12
N THR A 884 -15.71 -17.92 3.15
CA THR A 884 -15.47 -17.80 1.71
C THR A 884 -16.09 -16.53 1.09
N THR A 885 -16.78 -15.70 1.87
CA THR A 885 -17.52 -14.53 1.38
C THR A 885 -16.98 -13.22 1.96
N ILE A 886 -16.28 -13.25 3.10
CA ILE A 886 -15.47 -12.12 3.60
C ILE A 886 -14.01 -12.56 3.64
N SER A 887 -13.21 -12.03 2.70
CA SER A 887 -11.76 -12.13 2.72
C SER A 887 -11.21 -11.14 3.74
N PHE A 888 -10.41 -11.62 4.71
CA PHE A 888 -9.83 -10.75 5.74
C PHE A 888 -8.93 -9.63 5.15
N PRO A 889 -8.05 -9.90 4.17
CA PRO A 889 -7.36 -8.86 3.39
C PRO A 889 -8.25 -7.77 2.79
N SER A 890 -9.52 -8.04 2.46
CA SER A 890 -10.44 -7.00 1.96
C SER A 890 -10.83 -5.99 3.04
N ILE A 891 -10.90 -6.44 4.30
CA ILE A 891 -11.14 -5.58 5.47
C ILE A 891 -9.92 -4.70 5.72
N GLU A 892 -8.71 -5.27 5.60
CA GLU A 892 -7.44 -4.54 5.73
C GLU A 892 -7.28 -3.49 4.63
N SER A 893 -7.56 -3.83 3.37
CA SER A 893 -7.59 -2.88 2.24
C SER A 893 -8.58 -1.73 2.48
N ALA A 894 -9.81 -2.05 2.88
CA ALA A 894 -10.85 -1.04 3.09
C ALA A 894 -10.48 -0.03 4.18
N TYR A 895 -9.95 -0.49 5.33
CA TYR A 895 -9.44 0.40 6.37
C TYR A 895 -8.27 1.29 5.86
N LEU A 896 -7.33 0.73 5.11
CA LEU A 896 -6.20 1.51 4.57
C LEU A 896 -6.66 2.52 3.50
N LYS A 897 -7.74 2.25 2.77
CA LYS A 897 -8.37 3.21 1.84
C LYS A 897 -9.04 4.36 2.59
N ASP A 898 -9.73 4.09 3.69
CA ASP A 898 -10.25 5.12 4.60
C ASP A 898 -9.13 6.02 5.14
N ILE A 899 -8.04 5.42 5.62
CA ILE A 899 -6.85 6.16 6.09
C ILE A 899 -6.24 7.00 4.95
N SER A 900 -6.22 6.50 3.72
CA SER A 900 -5.79 7.27 2.54
C SER A 900 -6.70 8.47 2.25
N GLY A 901 -8.03 8.29 2.36
CA GLY A 901 -9.02 9.37 2.24
C GLY A 901 -8.95 10.41 3.36
N ILE A 902 -8.43 10.05 4.53
CA ILE A 902 -8.10 11.02 5.59
C ILE A 902 -6.84 11.80 5.21
N LEU A 903 -5.81 11.16 4.64
CA LEU A 903 -4.55 11.82 4.23
C LEU A 903 -4.70 12.76 3.01
N SER A 904 -5.72 12.60 2.16
CA SER A 904 -5.97 13.51 1.03
C SER A 904 -6.66 14.83 1.42
N GLU A 905 -7.23 14.93 2.63
CA GLU A 905 -7.83 16.16 3.15
C GLU A 905 -6.80 17.12 3.79
N TYR A 906 -5.53 16.70 3.90
CA TYR A 906 -4.41 17.56 4.33
C TYR A 906 -4.02 18.52 3.20
N ARG A 907 -4.35 19.80 3.37
CA ARG A 907 -4.01 20.86 2.41
C ARG A 907 -2.59 21.35 2.65
N ILE A 908 -1.69 21.16 1.68
CA ILE A 908 -0.35 21.76 1.74
C ILE A 908 -0.45 23.28 1.59
N VAL A 909 0.39 24.00 2.34
CA VAL A 909 0.46 25.46 2.38
C VAL A 909 1.92 25.86 2.44
N ASN A 910 2.50 26.19 1.28
CA ASN A 910 3.94 26.41 1.16
C ASN A 910 4.35 27.88 1.34
N LYS A 911 5.53 28.09 1.93
CA LYS A 911 6.16 29.39 2.17
C LYS A 911 6.67 29.98 0.84
N SER A 912 6.41 31.27 0.59
CA SER A 912 7.05 32.00 -0.51
C SER A 912 8.51 32.30 -0.15
N ASP A 913 9.45 32.03 -1.07
CA ASP A 913 10.85 32.39 -0.87
C ASP A 913 11.04 33.91 -1.07
N CYS A 914 11.50 34.59 -0.02
CA CYS A 914 11.78 36.03 -0.05
C CYS A 914 13.28 36.34 -0.17
N SER A 915 14.17 35.34 -0.19
CA SER A 915 15.63 35.54 -0.21
C SER A 915 16.13 36.15 -1.52
N VAL A 916 15.31 36.10 -2.58
CA VAL A 916 15.55 36.72 -3.89
C VAL A 916 15.67 38.27 -3.80
N PHE A 917 15.18 38.88 -2.71
CA PHE A 917 15.11 40.33 -2.53
C PHE A 917 15.96 40.84 -1.34
N GLU A 918 16.94 40.07 -0.84
CA GLU A 918 17.82 40.47 0.28
C GLU A 918 19.30 40.55 -0.15
N GLU A 919 20.01 41.63 0.23
CA GLU A 919 21.43 41.79 -0.09
C GLU A 919 22.32 40.77 0.64
N LEU A 920 23.28 40.21 -0.07
CA LEU A 920 24.22 39.20 0.45
C LEU A 920 25.29 39.79 1.38
N ALA A 921 25.09 39.62 2.68
CA ALA A 921 26.11 39.90 3.70
C ALA A 921 27.41 39.08 3.49
N LYS A 922 28.54 39.64 3.92
CA LYS A 922 29.89 39.12 3.66
C LYS A 922 30.66 38.78 4.95
N LYS A 923 31.54 37.77 4.85
CA LYS A 923 32.72 37.50 5.72
C LYS A 923 32.39 37.06 7.16
N ASP A 924 33.28 36.44 7.96
CA ASP A 924 34.55 35.68 7.78
C ASP A 924 34.49 34.50 8.81
N GLY A 925 35.45 33.57 8.90
CA GLY A 925 35.30 32.36 9.73
C GLY A 925 36.46 31.97 10.68
N LYS A 926 36.13 31.23 11.76
CA LYS A 926 37.02 30.33 12.54
C LYS A 926 36.24 29.39 13.49
N LEU A 927 36.92 28.36 13.98
CA LEU A 927 36.54 27.33 14.97
C LEU A 927 37.17 27.68 16.35
N GLN A 928 36.75 27.18 17.53
CA GLN A 928 35.52 26.54 18.06
C GLN A 928 35.69 26.43 19.59
N GLU A 929 34.64 26.43 20.42
CA GLU A 929 34.55 25.62 21.67
C GLU A 929 33.10 25.59 22.24
N TRP A 930 32.91 24.82 23.33
CA TRP A 930 31.67 24.47 24.05
C TRP A 930 30.94 25.68 24.72
N GLU A 931 29.71 25.61 25.26
CA GLU A 931 29.05 24.63 26.16
C GLU A 931 27.52 24.56 26.00
N ASP A 932 26.91 23.46 26.47
CA ASP A 932 25.53 23.23 26.97
C ASP A 932 24.29 23.90 26.32
N GLU A 933 23.17 23.20 26.06
CA GLU A 933 22.58 22.13 26.88
C GLU A 933 22.16 20.83 26.14
N PHE A 934 22.65 19.71 26.69
CA PHE A 934 21.95 18.44 26.93
C PHE A 934 21.55 17.47 25.80
N CYS A 935 22.36 16.40 25.65
CA CYS A 935 22.03 15.16 24.94
C CYS A 935 21.10 14.24 25.78
N ALA A 936 19.83 14.63 25.98
CA ALA A 936 18.87 13.80 26.69
C ALA A 936 18.31 12.66 25.80
N SER A 937 18.54 11.41 26.21
CA SER A 937 17.81 10.20 25.77
C SER A 937 18.27 9.48 24.48
N PHE A 938 19.56 9.19 24.33
CA PHE A 938 20.02 8.07 23.48
C PHE A 938 20.73 6.98 24.30
N LYS A 939 20.02 5.87 24.55
CA LYS A 939 20.54 4.60 25.07
C LYS A 939 19.83 3.47 24.34
N GLY A 940 20.57 2.54 23.76
CA GLY A 940 20.00 1.51 22.88
C GLY A 940 20.67 0.14 23.06
N ASN A 941 19.84 -0.89 23.20
CA ASN A 941 20.23 -2.28 23.04
C ASN A 941 19.84 -2.73 21.63
N TYR A 942 20.75 -3.36 20.90
CA TYR A 942 20.51 -3.86 19.55
C TYR A 942 20.95 -5.32 19.42
N GLY A 943 19.99 -6.22 19.21
CA GLY A 943 20.23 -7.65 19.00
C GLY A 943 20.70 -7.96 17.58
N ILE A 944 21.79 -8.70 17.43
CA ILE A 944 22.33 -9.17 16.16
C ILE A 944 22.51 -10.69 16.25
N GLY A 945 21.51 -11.45 15.79
CA GLY A 945 21.42 -12.89 16.06
C GLY A 945 21.19 -13.17 17.54
N GLY A 946 21.79 -14.24 18.07
CA GLY A 946 21.75 -14.55 19.52
C GLY A 946 22.70 -13.71 20.39
N ALA A 947 23.23 -12.61 19.86
CA ALA A 947 24.10 -11.67 20.56
C ALA A 947 23.43 -10.30 20.71
N SER A 948 23.72 -9.57 21.78
CA SER A 948 23.21 -8.21 22.03
C SER A 948 24.35 -7.20 22.18
N LEU A 949 24.23 -6.08 21.47
CA LEU A 949 25.10 -4.90 21.60
C LEU A 949 24.38 -3.80 22.37
N ASP A 950 24.83 -3.48 23.57
CA ASP A 950 24.42 -2.28 24.31
C ASP A 950 25.36 -1.11 23.99
N TYR A 951 24.80 0.07 23.73
CA TYR A 951 25.57 1.30 23.56
C TYR A 951 24.92 2.53 24.19
N ASN A 952 25.79 3.45 24.64
CA ASN A 952 25.48 4.80 25.09
C ASN A 952 26.65 5.72 24.70
N CYS A 953 26.61 7.00 25.08
CA CYS A 953 27.63 7.99 24.72
C CYS A 953 29.08 7.59 25.03
N ASN A 954 29.32 6.87 26.14
CA ASN A 954 30.67 6.71 26.72
C ASN A 954 31.15 5.24 26.78
N GLY A 955 30.47 4.32 26.09
CA GLY A 955 30.91 2.90 26.03
C GLY A 955 29.97 1.95 25.28
N TRP A 956 30.49 0.77 24.97
CA TRP A 956 29.76 -0.32 24.33
C TRP A 956 30.10 -1.70 24.93
N LYS A 957 29.12 -2.61 24.91
CA LYS A 957 29.23 -3.99 25.43
C LYS A 957 28.56 -4.99 24.49
N ILE A 958 29.18 -6.15 24.30
CA ILE A 958 28.63 -7.30 23.55
C ILE A 958 28.51 -8.52 24.47
N GLU A 959 27.34 -9.15 24.48
CA GLU A 959 27.11 -10.53 24.98
C GLU A 959 26.67 -11.44 23.82
N GLY A 960 27.02 -12.73 23.86
CA GLY A 960 26.77 -13.69 22.77
C GLY A 960 26.05 -15.00 23.15
N GLY A 961 25.49 -15.64 22.12
CA GLY A 961 24.86 -16.96 22.11
C GLY A 961 24.33 -17.30 20.70
N GLU A 962 23.94 -18.52 20.38
CA GLU A 962 24.23 -19.78 21.07
C GLU A 962 25.57 -20.36 20.57
N GLY A 963 26.32 -21.05 21.44
CA GLY A 963 27.51 -21.84 21.05
C GLY A 963 28.87 -21.29 21.50
N ILE A 964 29.01 -19.99 21.75
CA ILE A 964 30.16 -19.41 22.47
C ILE A 964 29.63 -18.49 23.59
N LEU A 965 30.06 -18.77 24.82
CA LEU A 965 29.71 -18.03 26.03
C LEU A 965 30.84 -17.07 26.38
N GLY A 966 30.66 -15.78 26.09
CA GLY A 966 31.63 -14.74 26.40
C GLY A 966 31.01 -13.33 26.45
N GLU A 967 31.54 -12.48 27.34
CA GLU A 967 31.29 -11.03 27.41
C GLU A 967 32.56 -10.26 27.06
N MET A 968 32.43 -9.20 26.26
CA MET A 968 33.47 -8.20 26.00
C MET A 968 32.86 -6.78 25.96
N GLY A 969 33.51 -5.82 26.60
CA GLY A 969 33.13 -4.41 26.57
C GLY A 969 34.21 -3.49 27.11
N ALA A 970 34.21 -2.24 26.67
CA ALA A 970 35.19 -1.21 27.05
C ALA A 970 34.48 0.10 27.40
N ASN A 971 34.88 0.71 28.53
CA ASN A 971 34.32 1.95 29.05
C ASN A 971 35.31 3.10 28.94
N TYR A 972 34.78 4.30 28.72
CA TYR A 972 35.52 5.55 28.69
C TYR A 972 34.85 6.55 29.65
N ASN A 973 35.62 7.54 30.09
CA ASN A 973 35.15 8.64 30.91
C ASN A 973 34.57 9.77 30.05
N ASP A 974 33.95 10.76 30.68
CA ASP A 974 33.22 11.84 30.00
C ASP A 974 34.14 12.78 29.19
N ASP A 975 35.46 12.73 29.41
CA ASP A 975 36.51 13.41 28.63
C ASP A 975 37.06 12.56 27.46
N GLY A 976 36.51 11.35 27.23
CA GLY A 976 36.97 10.39 26.25
C GLY A 976 38.19 9.55 26.67
N SER A 977 38.70 9.69 27.90
CA SER A 977 39.81 8.87 28.40
C SER A 977 39.37 7.45 28.75
N PHE A 978 40.20 6.45 28.48
CA PHE A 978 39.89 5.03 28.73
C PHE A 978 39.80 4.70 30.23
N ASP A 979 38.78 3.96 30.65
CA ASP A 979 38.56 3.55 32.05
C ASP A 979 38.87 2.05 32.30
N SER A 980 38.03 1.15 31.80
CA SER A 980 38.02 -0.26 32.19
C SER A 980 37.57 -1.22 31.08
N PHE A 981 37.91 -2.50 31.25
CA PHE A 981 37.63 -3.58 30.31
C PHE A 981 37.14 -4.83 31.06
N THR A 982 36.11 -5.49 30.53
CA THR A 982 35.53 -6.71 31.10
C THR A 982 35.75 -7.89 30.16
N LEU A 983 36.14 -9.04 30.72
CA LEU A 983 36.27 -10.31 30.01
C LEU A 983 35.81 -11.47 30.90
N GLY A 984 34.88 -12.29 30.42
CA GLY A 984 34.43 -13.49 31.13
C GLY A 984 33.74 -14.47 30.18
N GLY A 985 33.89 -15.78 30.41
CA GLY A 985 33.31 -16.83 29.56
C GLY A 985 33.48 -18.23 30.19
N GLY A 986 32.61 -19.18 29.81
CA GLY A 986 32.56 -20.51 30.41
C GLY A 986 31.81 -21.52 29.52
N LEU A 987 32.24 -22.78 29.51
CA LEU A 987 31.91 -23.78 28.48
C LEU A 987 30.75 -24.72 28.87
N GLY A 988 30.04 -25.25 27.87
CA GLY A 988 29.15 -26.41 28.03
C GLY A 988 28.24 -26.64 26.82
N ALA A 989 28.36 -27.78 26.14
CA ALA A 989 27.53 -28.16 25.00
C ALA A 989 27.15 -29.64 25.08
N ASN A 990 26.06 -30.06 24.40
CA ASN A 990 26.15 -31.26 23.54
C ASN A 990 24.99 -31.47 22.56
N TRP A 991 25.37 -32.15 21.48
CA TRP A 991 24.58 -32.83 20.43
C TRP A 991 23.96 -34.17 20.97
N ASN A 992 23.15 -34.97 20.25
CA ASN A 992 22.82 -35.00 18.82
C ASN A 992 21.47 -35.70 18.48
N VAL A 993 21.03 -35.51 17.23
CA VAL A 993 20.18 -36.34 16.35
C VAL A 993 19.63 -37.69 16.90
N GLY A 994 18.31 -37.87 16.80
CA GLY A 994 17.62 -39.18 16.90
C GLY A 994 16.14 -39.10 16.50
N SER A 995 15.57 -40.18 15.95
CA SER A 995 14.16 -40.23 15.50
C SER A 995 13.27 -41.08 16.41
N GLY A 996 12.20 -40.49 16.96
CA GLY A 996 11.18 -41.18 17.76
C GLY A 996 11.18 -40.73 19.22
N GLY A 997 10.26 -39.82 19.56
CA GLY A 997 10.20 -39.20 20.90
C GLY A 997 9.42 -40.02 21.93
N VAL A 998 9.93 -40.02 23.16
CA VAL A 998 9.21 -40.26 24.42
C VAL A 998 9.70 -39.17 25.39
N ALA A 999 8.83 -38.64 26.25
CA ALA A 999 9.10 -37.42 27.00
C ALA A 999 10.17 -37.58 28.10
N GLU A 1000 10.91 -36.50 28.35
CA GLU A 1000 11.65 -36.27 29.59
C GLU A 1000 11.47 -34.79 30.00
N ILE A 1001 11.26 -34.52 31.29
CA ILE A 1001 10.69 -33.24 31.78
C ILE A 1001 11.57 -32.62 32.88
N GLU A 1002 12.10 -31.43 32.56
CA GLU A 1002 12.53 -30.31 33.43
C GLU A 1002 13.64 -30.49 34.51
N ALA A 1003 14.42 -29.41 34.72
CA ALA A 1003 14.45 -28.65 35.99
C ALA A 1003 15.80 -27.98 36.41
N GLY A 1004 16.74 -27.66 35.52
CA GLY A 1004 17.97 -26.92 35.87
C GLY A 1004 17.78 -25.43 36.22
N ALA A 1005 18.73 -24.82 36.96
CA ALA A 1005 18.85 -23.38 37.21
C ALA A 1005 20.25 -22.90 36.76
N SER A 1006 20.38 -21.68 36.24
CA SER A 1006 21.62 -21.21 35.59
C SER A 1006 22.60 -20.47 36.51
N VAL A 1007 23.87 -20.47 36.11
CA VAL A 1007 25.00 -19.79 36.76
C VAL A 1007 25.94 -19.27 35.65
N LYS A 1008 26.12 -17.95 35.53
CA LYS A 1008 27.16 -17.26 34.71
C LYS A 1008 28.06 -16.48 35.68
N GLU A 1009 29.37 -16.74 35.72
CA GLU A 1009 30.32 -15.97 36.55
C GLU A 1009 31.07 -14.90 35.70
N PHE A 1010 31.54 -13.82 36.32
CA PHE A 1010 32.27 -12.71 35.67
C PHE A 1010 33.47 -12.24 36.51
N VAL A 1011 34.44 -11.53 35.90
CA VAL A 1011 35.55 -10.84 36.60
C VAL A 1011 35.79 -9.47 35.97
N LYS A 1012 36.09 -8.44 36.78
CA LYS A 1012 36.33 -7.05 36.33
C LYS A 1012 37.74 -6.55 36.70
N ILE A 1013 38.41 -5.78 35.83
CA ILE A 1013 39.80 -5.29 36.01
C ILE A 1013 39.92 -3.84 35.49
N GLY A 1014 40.74 -2.99 36.13
CA GLY A 1014 40.97 -1.60 35.73
C GLY A 1014 42.21 -0.97 36.40
N LYS A 1015 42.61 0.25 36.00
CA LYS A 1015 43.74 0.94 36.63
C LYS A 1015 43.36 1.71 37.89
N ASP A 1016 44.31 1.91 38.80
CA ASP A 1016 44.24 2.99 39.78
C ASP A 1016 44.59 4.34 39.12
N ARG A 1017 43.82 5.39 39.42
CA ARG A 1017 43.98 6.73 38.82
C ARG A 1017 45.13 7.55 39.41
N SER A 1018 45.64 7.21 40.60
CA SER A 1018 46.75 7.95 41.24
C SER A 1018 48.13 7.42 40.84
N THR A 1019 48.23 6.13 40.49
CA THR A 1019 49.49 5.43 40.22
C THR A 1019 49.60 4.89 38.79
N GLY A 1020 48.49 4.67 38.09
CA GLY A 1020 48.47 4.17 36.71
C GLY A 1020 48.80 2.67 36.55
N THR A 1021 48.82 1.89 37.63
CA THR A 1021 48.98 0.42 37.61
C THR A 1021 47.63 -0.30 37.56
N TRP A 1022 47.60 -1.52 37.02
CA TRP A 1022 46.37 -2.33 36.82
C TRP A 1022 46.04 -3.24 38.02
N GLU A 1023 44.76 -3.36 38.38
CA GLU A 1023 44.24 -4.20 39.47
C GLU A 1023 42.81 -4.73 39.23
N VAL A 1024 42.40 -5.76 40.01
CA VAL A 1024 41.11 -6.48 39.88
C VAL A 1024 40.02 -5.85 40.76
N LYS A 1025 38.73 -5.95 40.37
CA LYS A 1025 37.62 -5.20 40.97
C LYS A 1025 36.37 -6.00 41.47
N ASP A 1026 35.82 -7.06 40.82
CA ASP A 1026 34.53 -7.73 41.26
C ASP A 1026 34.15 -9.12 40.59
N PHE A 1027 33.16 -9.93 41.10
CA PHE A 1027 32.60 -11.23 40.54
C PHE A 1027 31.20 -11.79 41.08
N GLY A 1028 30.31 -12.48 40.28
CA GLY A 1028 29.01 -13.14 40.72
C GLY A 1028 28.04 -13.84 39.65
N ALA A 1029 26.86 -14.49 40.00
CA ALA A 1029 25.96 -15.36 39.10
C ALA A 1029 24.45 -15.78 39.50
N LYS A 1030 23.47 -16.12 38.56
CA LYS A 1030 22.13 -16.90 38.72
C LYS A 1030 21.10 -17.05 37.49
N GLY A 1031 19.97 -17.86 37.55
CA GLY A 1031 18.74 -17.84 36.62
C GLY A 1031 17.77 -19.10 36.45
N LYS A 1032 16.72 -19.12 35.54
CA LYS A 1032 15.76 -20.28 35.18
C LYS A 1032 14.92 -20.24 33.81
N VAL A 1033 13.72 -20.90 33.68
CA VAL A 1033 12.94 -21.50 32.49
C VAL A 1033 11.36 -21.53 32.77
N SER A 1034 10.24 -21.84 32.01
CA SER A 1034 9.68 -22.56 30.76
C SER A 1034 8.30 -21.90 30.24
N LEU A 1035 7.36 -22.26 29.28
CA LEU A 1035 7.03 -23.25 28.16
C LEU A 1035 5.86 -22.74 27.15
N GLU A 1036 5.03 -23.55 26.41
CA GLU A 1036 4.24 -23.17 25.13
C GLU A 1036 2.79 -23.76 24.81
N GLY A 1037 1.97 -23.19 23.84
CA GLY A 1037 1.06 -23.99 22.90
C GLY A 1037 -0.33 -23.47 22.33
N LYS A 1038 -1.00 -24.18 21.35
CA LYS A 1038 -2.33 -23.86 20.65
C LYS A 1038 -2.98 -25.03 19.80
N VAL A 1039 -4.23 -24.93 19.22
CA VAL A 1039 -4.73 -25.46 17.86
C VAL A 1039 -6.27 -25.36 17.46
N LEU A 1040 -6.56 -25.38 16.12
CA LEU A 1040 -7.69 -25.08 15.15
C LEU A 1040 -9.07 -25.86 15.12
N GLY A 1041 -10.10 -25.45 14.29
CA GLY A 1041 -11.15 -26.44 13.83
C GLY A 1041 -12.35 -26.29 12.81
N VAL A 1042 -13.22 -25.26 12.72
CA VAL A 1042 -14.27 -25.01 11.63
C VAL A 1042 -15.57 -25.91 11.41
N SER A 1043 -16.78 -25.31 11.55
CA SER A 1043 -18.12 -25.52 10.85
C SER A 1043 -18.86 -26.88 10.80
N ALA A 1044 -20.20 -27.01 10.58
CA ALA A 1044 -21.41 -26.18 10.84
C ALA A 1044 -22.71 -27.00 10.54
N GLY A 1045 -23.85 -26.64 11.14
CA GLY A 1045 -25.19 -27.21 10.82
C GLY A 1045 -26.27 -26.80 11.83
N ASP A 1046 -27.32 -26.14 11.35
CA ASP A 1046 -28.33 -25.43 12.16
C ASP A 1046 -29.49 -26.32 12.65
N ILE A 1047 -30.10 -25.92 13.78
CA ILE A 1047 -31.45 -26.32 14.21
C ILE A 1047 -32.03 -25.31 15.21
N ASN A 1048 -33.35 -25.14 15.19
CA ASN A 1048 -34.08 -24.21 16.07
C ASN A 1048 -34.02 -24.67 17.54
N VAL A 1049 -33.47 -23.81 18.40
CA VAL A 1049 -33.30 -24.05 19.84
C VAL A 1049 -33.62 -22.77 20.59
N ALA A 1050 -34.52 -22.83 21.58
CA ALA A 1050 -34.74 -21.72 22.52
C ALA A 1050 -33.44 -21.47 23.31
N GLU A 1051 -32.99 -20.21 23.38
CA GLU A 1051 -31.57 -19.90 23.62
C GLU A 1051 -31.05 -20.42 24.98
N VAL A 1052 -29.93 -21.14 24.93
CA VAL A 1052 -29.18 -21.62 26.11
C VAL A 1052 -27.68 -21.48 25.85
N SER A 1053 -26.99 -20.83 26.80
CA SER A 1053 -25.54 -20.66 26.79
C SER A 1053 -24.82 -21.96 27.16
N VAL A 1054 -23.97 -22.50 26.28
CA VAL A 1054 -23.14 -23.70 26.53
C VAL A 1054 -21.68 -23.40 26.21
N SER A 1055 -20.79 -23.77 27.13
CA SER A 1055 -19.32 -23.64 27.03
C SER A 1055 -18.66 -25.02 26.99
N VAL A 1056 -17.55 -25.15 26.25
CA VAL A 1056 -16.90 -26.44 25.94
C VAL A 1056 -15.67 -26.76 26.80
N ASN A 1057 -15.07 -25.74 27.46
CA ASN A 1057 -13.83 -25.92 28.23
C ASN A 1057 -13.86 -25.39 29.68
N ALA A 1058 -14.93 -24.74 30.13
CA ALA A 1058 -15.13 -24.39 31.53
C ALA A 1058 -16.63 -24.43 31.88
N GLY A 1059 -16.94 -24.57 33.17
CA GLY A 1059 -18.23 -24.11 33.70
C GLY A 1059 -18.44 -22.64 33.32
N VAL A 1060 -19.69 -22.23 33.08
CA VAL A 1060 -19.94 -20.98 32.35
C VAL A 1060 -19.54 -19.76 33.18
N GLN A 1061 -18.52 -19.07 32.68
CA GLN A 1061 -18.33 -17.64 32.87
C GLN A 1061 -18.31 -16.98 31.49
N ALA A 1062 -19.20 -16.01 31.27
CA ALA A 1062 -19.18 -15.15 30.10
C ALA A 1062 -18.64 -13.76 30.49
N GLY A 1063 -17.40 -13.71 30.99
CA GLY A 1063 -16.82 -12.51 31.61
C GLY A 1063 -15.34 -12.31 31.34
N GLY A 1064 -15.02 -11.52 30.30
CA GLY A 1064 -13.71 -10.90 30.10
C GLY A 1064 -12.62 -11.80 29.51
N ALA A 1065 -12.07 -11.42 28.36
CA ALA A 1065 -10.83 -12.00 27.86
C ALA A 1065 -9.62 -11.25 28.45
N VAL A 1066 -8.74 -11.98 29.13
CA VAL A 1066 -7.33 -11.62 29.30
C VAL A 1066 -6.51 -12.88 28.97
N ALA A 1067 -5.63 -12.77 27.98
CA ALA A 1067 -4.77 -13.84 27.47
C ALA A 1067 -3.58 -14.13 28.43
N PRO A 1068 -2.77 -15.20 28.22
CA PRO A 1068 -2.79 -16.15 27.10
C PRO A 1068 -2.86 -17.64 27.51
N ILE A 1069 -3.10 -18.50 26.51
CA ILE A 1069 -2.94 -19.95 26.64
C ILE A 1069 -1.48 -20.34 26.38
N LEU A 1070 -0.92 -21.10 27.32
CA LEU A 1070 0.12 -22.10 27.06
C LEU A 1070 -0.62 -23.46 26.92
N ASN A 1071 -0.25 -24.34 25.98
CA ASN A 1071 -0.52 -25.78 26.19
C ASN A 1071 0.38 -26.24 27.38
N LEU A 1072 0.29 -27.47 27.88
CA LEU A 1072 0.64 -28.71 27.17
C LEU A 1072 -0.54 -29.69 27.16
N ASN A 1073 -0.65 -30.62 26.21
CA ASN A 1073 0.32 -31.05 25.19
C ASN A 1073 -0.32 -30.93 23.80
#